data_AF-A0A922HP23-F1
#
_entry.id   AF-A0A922HP23-F1
#
_cell.length_a   1.000
_cell.length_b   1.000
_cell.length_c   1.000
_cell.angle_alpha   90.00
_cell.angle_beta   90.00
_cell.angle_gamma   90.00
#
_symmetry.space_group_name_H-M   'P 1'
#
loop_
_entity.id
_entity.type
_entity.pdbx_description
1 polymer ?
#
loop_
_entity_poly.entity_id
_entity_poly.type
_entity_poly.pdbx_seq_one_letter_code
_entity_poly.pdbx_strand_id
1 'polypeptide(L)'
;MDKIDSDYDFFDCQYNNEDDNDDNPLFDYYQNIARSSFDDMVHDHERNDLYYQAICRSIKKLRSKNPEKSVNVLDIGSGTGLLSMMATNANADHVIACECFEPIAKCSRKIINDNSMSSKIDVINKRSEQLKLPGDFQPNLLVAELLDTELIGESCLSIYRDIIQRKLVDPDHCLYVPTRARIWIQLVQSERLFHCHQFQKSYPIVDNIEAKQSPPQVRNCFGSHLLHDIQLNRLRPDIDFEILSDPLVIFEFEFNRLESLKHRDHKRIQFELKRSFNQPMMIFAWWDIDLDDDGEICLSCGPFWTRGFNDEQQVAWREHWIQTVYYLPAFAFDRERQVDGFNHDHINHKQKLIIDCHHDQVSFWFDIPKQNESYESNDINESESWYCTCGLHSHLSRTRLQWINNCQRYQQYWCRLNELLPTTNNQMLNLIYFGDESILPFVCSRHPNVEHVFIICNDRKSYRFFHTFRNQNDQKIILCSHNSFHKHHQQQQQENLLTCQTPSYAIISDLHFRNQSAMLSSLEIFRHLYRQQQFIRNHHNRIHFCLPHRIVLRGLIVRFEHLWKCWAPVSNVRINDQTEFNLFEYDLLIMNARRNVDWQFDRRSLWEYRCWPLANETFDILDISMDCTNGKKSMEELNSLMTTNEKIEKIVEFNVEQLKSRKIDPNTVAIVCWIDQHIDDNTIITGGFENNMTESLTPNTEIKWIRDQQQLVTFLTTIPNGIEQWNNNESADKIQLKFEIKMNKLSIRMDINNRK
;
A
#
# COMPACT_ATOMS: atom_id res chain seq x y z
N MET A 1 -37.12 9.00 -3.03
CA MET A 1 -36.43 8.64 -4.28
C MET A 1 -35.33 7.62 -4.00
N ASP A 2 -34.64 7.73 -2.87
CA ASP A 2 -33.92 6.58 -2.31
C ASP A 2 -34.92 5.48 -1.93
N LYS A 3 -34.55 4.23 -2.20
CA LYS A 3 -35.33 3.05 -1.81
C LYS A 3 -34.58 2.15 -0.82
N ILE A 4 -33.64 2.74 -0.08
CA ILE A 4 -32.90 2.09 1.00
C ILE A 4 -33.54 2.59 2.30
N ASP A 5 -34.41 1.78 2.87
CA ASP A 5 -35.28 2.15 3.98
C ASP A 5 -34.71 1.72 5.34
N SER A 6 -33.73 0.80 5.39
CA SER A 6 -33.09 0.37 6.65
C SER A 6 -31.75 -0.33 6.47
N ASP A 7 -30.98 -0.52 7.56
CA ASP A 7 -29.74 -1.34 7.54
C ASP A 7 -30.00 -2.77 7.02
N TYR A 8 -31.22 -3.30 7.16
CA TYR A 8 -31.67 -4.60 6.62
C TYR A 8 -31.60 -4.68 5.08
N ASP A 9 -31.53 -3.56 4.36
CA ASP A 9 -31.38 -3.57 2.90
C ASP A 9 -29.96 -3.96 2.43
N PHE A 10 -28.98 -3.95 3.34
CA PHE A 10 -27.60 -4.37 3.08
C PHE A 10 -27.25 -5.74 3.71
N PHE A 11 -28.16 -6.36 4.47
CA PHE A 11 -27.92 -7.70 5.01
C PHE A 11 -28.06 -8.75 3.90
N ASP A 12 -26.98 -9.47 3.63
CA ASP A 12 -26.95 -10.61 2.72
C ASP A 12 -27.35 -11.89 3.46
N CYS A 13 -28.35 -12.60 2.97
CA CYS A 13 -28.70 -13.95 3.47
C CYS A 13 -28.06 -15.09 2.64
N GLN A 14 -27.30 -14.77 1.58
CA GLN A 14 -26.85 -15.78 0.59
C GLN A 14 -25.35 -15.88 0.37
N TYR A 15 -24.55 -14.95 0.88
CA TYR A 15 -23.08 -14.99 0.81
C TYR A 15 -22.46 -14.63 2.17
N ASN A 16 -23.02 -15.17 3.26
CA ASN A 16 -22.15 -15.44 4.40
C ASN A 16 -21.16 -16.48 3.91
N ASN A 17 -19.90 -16.09 3.74
CA ASN A 17 -18.84 -17.06 3.72
C ASN A 17 -18.97 -17.84 5.03
N GLU A 18 -19.48 -19.06 4.97
CA GLU A 18 -19.31 -20.04 6.04
C GLU A 18 -17.82 -20.40 6.26
N ASP A 19 -16.91 -19.74 5.54
CA ASP A 19 -15.45 -19.83 5.68
C ASP A 19 -14.83 -18.66 6.48
N ASP A 20 -15.56 -17.59 6.84
CA ASP A 20 -15.05 -16.56 7.76
C ASP A 20 -15.16 -17.06 9.21
N ASN A 21 -14.39 -18.10 9.52
CA ASN A 21 -13.96 -18.33 10.90
C ASN A 21 -12.95 -17.22 11.25
N ASP A 22 -13.46 -16.00 11.43
CA ASP A 22 -12.70 -14.86 11.99
C ASP A 22 -12.17 -15.17 13.41
N ASP A 23 -12.63 -16.28 14.02
CA ASP A 23 -12.14 -16.83 15.28
C ASP A 23 -11.43 -18.19 15.08
N ASN A 24 -10.49 -18.33 14.13
CA ASN A 24 -9.58 -19.47 14.09
C ASN A 24 -8.22 -19.08 14.73
N PRO A 25 -7.96 -19.46 16.00
CA PRO A 25 -6.71 -19.11 16.68
C PRO A 25 -5.45 -19.61 15.94
N LEU A 26 -5.58 -20.66 15.14
CA LEU A 26 -4.47 -21.19 14.34
C LEU A 26 -4.17 -20.30 13.13
N PHE A 27 -5.20 -19.72 12.50
CA PHE A 27 -5.02 -18.75 11.43
C PHE A 27 -4.33 -17.50 11.97
N ASP A 28 -4.82 -16.94 13.08
CA ASP A 28 -4.19 -15.78 13.73
C ASP A 28 -2.74 -16.07 14.12
N TYR A 29 -2.48 -17.26 14.66
CA TYR A 29 -1.12 -17.69 15.01
C TYR A 29 -0.19 -17.65 13.80
N TYR A 30 -0.56 -18.27 12.68
CA TYR A 30 0.25 -18.26 11.47
C TYR A 30 0.30 -16.88 10.81
N GLN A 31 -0.79 -16.11 10.83
CA GLN A 31 -0.82 -14.77 10.26
C GLN A 31 0.11 -13.83 11.01
N ASN A 32 0.14 -13.89 12.34
CA ASN A 32 1.08 -13.11 13.16
C ASN A 32 2.54 -13.51 12.88
N ILE A 33 2.84 -14.80 12.68
CA ILE A 33 4.18 -15.25 12.27
C ILE A 33 4.52 -14.73 10.87
N ALA A 34 3.62 -14.87 9.90
CA ALA A 34 3.83 -14.37 8.55
C ALA A 34 4.03 -12.85 8.54
N ARG A 35 3.33 -12.09 9.40
CA ARG A 35 3.50 -10.62 9.51
C ARG A 35 4.71 -10.19 10.35
N SER A 36 5.30 -11.09 11.13
CA SER A 36 6.62 -10.87 11.74
C SER A 36 7.79 -11.04 10.76
N SER A 37 7.48 -11.38 9.50
CA SER A 37 8.50 -11.43 8.45
C SER A 37 8.82 -10.01 7.97
N PHE A 38 9.97 -9.52 8.39
CA PHE A 38 10.67 -8.41 7.76
C PHE A 38 11.82 -9.02 6.95
N ASP A 39 11.50 -9.85 5.95
CA ASP A 39 12.53 -10.59 5.20
C ASP A 39 13.52 -9.63 4.53
N ASP A 40 13.04 -8.49 4.02
CA ASP A 40 13.88 -7.48 3.40
C ASP A 40 14.82 -6.80 4.41
N MET A 41 14.42 -6.66 5.68
CA MET A 41 15.27 -6.17 6.77
C MET A 41 16.48 -7.08 6.99
N VAL A 42 16.29 -8.39 6.85
CA VAL A 42 17.37 -9.35 6.97
C VAL A 42 18.25 -9.35 5.71
N HIS A 43 17.68 -9.07 4.53
CA HIS A 43 18.40 -8.82 3.27
C HIS A 43 18.98 -7.40 3.13
N ASP A 44 18.85 -6.55 4.15
CA ASP A 44 19.40 -5.20 4.16
C ASP A 44 20.87 -5.22 4.59
N HIS A 45 21.75 -5.33 3.59
CA HIS A 45 23.18 -5.37 3.81
C HIS A 45 23.75 -4.09 4.42
N GLU A 46 23.24 -2.90 4.07
CA GLU A 46 23.76 -1.63 4.62
C GLU A 46 23.40 -1.55 6.11
N ARG A 47 22.15 -1.85 6.48
CA ARG A 47 21.72 -1.94 7.88
C ARG A 47 22.60 -2.91 8.66
N ASN A 48 22.72 -4.14 8.16
CA ASN A 48 23.44 -5.20 8.86
C ASN A 48 24.93 -4.86 9.06
N ASP A 49 25.59 -4.30 8.04
CA ASP A 49 27.00 -3.91 8.10
C ASP A 49 27.22 -2.75 9.07
N LEU A 50 26.41 -1.69 8.98
CA LEU A 50 26.55 -0.52 9.86
C LEU A 50 26.28 -0.86 11.34
N TYR A 51 25.25 -1.66 11.63
CA TYR A 51 25.01 -2.15 13.00
C TYR A 51 26.21 -2.98 13.50
N TYR A 52 26.74 -3.88 12.67
CA TYR A 52 27.90 -4.68 13.05
C TYR A 52 29.14 -3.83 13.34
N GLN A 53 29.44 -2.85 12.50
CA GLN A 53 30.54 -1.92 12.70
C GLN A 53 30.39 -1.14 14.01
N ALA A 54 29.19 -0.63 14.31
CA ALA A 54 28.91 0.11 15.53
C ALA A 54 29.02 -0.76 16.79
N ILE A 55 28.52 -2.00 16.74
CA ILE A 55 28.69 -2.98 17.82
C ILE A 55 30.17 -3.27 18.06
N CYS A 56 30.95 -3.56 17.00
CA CYS A 56 32.39 -3.79 17.11
C CYS A 56 33.13 -2.60 17.72
N ARG A 57 32.81 -1.38 17.26
CA ARG A 57 33.40 -0.14 17.80
C ARG A 57 33.07 0.03 19.28
N SER A 58 31.81 -0.15 19.66
CA SER A 58 31.34 -0.01 21.03
C SER A 58 32.01 -1.01 21.98
N ILE A 59 32.09 -2.29 21.59
CA ILE A 59 32.75 -3.33 22.38
C ILE A 59 34.25 -3.02 22.54
N LYS A 60 34.93 -2.59 21.45
CA LYS A 60 36.34 -2.18 21.51
C LYS A 60 36.54 -0.99 22.45
N LYS A 61 35.64 0.00 22.42
CA LYS A 61 35.66 1.18 23.30
C LYS A 61 35.51 0.77 24.77
N LEU A 62 34.54 -0.10 25.08
CA LEU A 62 34.33 -0.63 26.44
C LEU A 62 35.55 -1.38 26.97
N ARG A 63 36.13 -2.30 26.18
CA ARG A 63 37.34 -3.04 26.58
C ARG A 63 38.55 -2.14 26.74
N SER A 64 38.70 -1.11 25.90
CA SER A 64 39.81 -0.15 26.03
C SER A 64 39.68 0.71 27.28
N LYS A 65 38.44 1.06 27.66
CA LYS A 65 38.15 1.86 28.86
C LYS A 65 38.34 1.06 30.16
N ASN A 66 37.98 -0.22 30.17
CA ASN A 66 38.16 -1.09 31.34
C ASN A 66 38.36 -2.56 30.93
N PRO A 67 39.62 -3.02 30.73
CA PRO A 67 39.91 -4.37 30.23
C PRO A 67 39.41 -5.50 31.12
N GLU A 68 39.34 -5.28 32.43
CA GLU A 68 38.94 -6.27 33.43
C GLU A 68 37.41 -6.38 33.60
N LYS A 69 36.66 -5.42 33.06
CA LYS A 69 35.19 -5.41 33.15
C LYS A 69 34.60 -6.21 31.99
N SER A 70 33.71 -7.14 32.32
CA SER A 70 32.94 -7.88 31.30
C SER A 70 32.10 -6.93 30.44
N VAL A 71 32.03 -7.23 29.15
CA VAL A 71 31.17 -6.57 28.18
C VAL A 71 29.86 -7.35 28.11
N ASN A 72 28.84 -6.81 28.77
CA ASN A 72 27.51 -7.39 28.90
C ASN A 72 26.55 -6.61 28.02
N VAL A 73 25.93 -7.28 27.05
CA VAL A 73 25.08 -6.66 26.04
C VAL A 73 23.61 -6.97 26.32
N LEU A 74 22.77 -5.95 26.31
CA LEU A 74 21.31 -6.10 26.33
C LEU A 74 20.78 -5.83 24.92
N ASP A 75 20.10 -6.80 24.34
CA ASP A 75 19.48 -6.71 23.01
C ASP A 75 17.94 -6.68 23.18
N ILE A 76 17.28 -5.59 22.79
CA ILE A 76 15.83 -5.40 22.98
C ILE A 76 15.12 -5.43 21.63
N GLY A 77 14.08 -6.26 21.53
CA GLY A 77 13.45 -6.54 20.23
C GLY A 77 14.35 -7.44 19.38
N SER A 78 14.93 -8.47 20.00
CA SER A 78 16.05 -9.20 19.40
C SER A 78 15.70 -9.95 18.12
N GLY A 79 14.41 -10.20 17.84
CA GLY A 79 13.95 -10.86 16.63
C GLY A 79 14.61 -12.23 16.47
N THR A 80 15.33 -12.44 15.37
CA THR A 80 16.08 -13.67 15.10
C THR A 80 17.29 -13.85 16.02
N GLY A 81 17.72 -12.82 16.75
CA GLY A 81 18.95 -12.78 17.55
C GLY A 81 20.17 -12.33 16.74
N LEU A 82 19.98 -11.77 15.55
CA LEU A 82 21.07 -11.36 14.66
C LEU A 82 22.05 -10.37 15.33
N LEU A 83 21.53 -9.32 15.99
CA LEU A 83 22.36 -8.32 16.67
C LEU A 83 23.07 -8.92 17.90
N SER A 84 22.42 -9.84 18.62
CA SER A 84 23.04 -10.63 19.69
C SER A 84 24.21 -11.51 19.20
N MET A 85 24.05 -12.15 18.03
CA MET A 85 25.12 -12.94 17.40
C MET A 85 26.27 -12.06 16.91
N MET A 86 25.96 -10.90 16.32
CA MET A 86 26.95 -9.87 15.97
C MET A 86 27.78 -9.44 17.18
N ALA A 87 27.14 -9.14 18.32
CA ALA A 87 27.81 -8.78 19.55
C ALA A 87 28.71 -9.90 20.09
N THR A 88 28.22 -11.15 20.05
CA THR A 88 28.99 -12.32 20.47
C THR A 88 30.21 -12.55 19.57
N ASN A 89 30.05 -12.41 18.25
CA ASN A 89 31.14 -12.49 17.27
C ASN A 89 32.17 -11.37 17.46
N ALA A 90 31.71 -10.18 17.84
CA ALA A 90 32.55 -9.04 18.23
C ALA A 90 33.20 -9.20 19.64
N ASN A 91 33.12 -10.40 20.24
CA ASN A 91 33.67 -10.77 21.54
C ASN A 91 33.01 -10.06 22.73
N ALA A 92 31.68 -9.90 22.72
CA ALA A 92 30.94 -9.72 23.96
C ALA A 92 31.15 -10.92 24.90
N ASP A 93 31.12 -10.67 26.21
CA ASP A 93 31.27 -11.71 27.22
C ASP A 93 29.94 -12.44 27.45
N HIS A 94 28.85 -11.67 27.61
CA HIS A 94 27.49 -12.19 27.76
C HIS A 94 26.47 -11.28 27.06
N VAL A 95 25.40 -11.88 26.52
CA VAL A 95 24.28 -11.17 25.89
C VAL A 95 22.97 -11.66 26.47
N ILE A 96 22.10 -10.74 26.88
CA ILE A 96 20.70 -11.02 27.18
C ILE A 96 19.85 -10.43 26.06
N ALA A 97 19.13 -11.29 25.34
CA ALA A 97 18.24 -10.94 24.24
C ALA A 97 16.78 -11.00 24.70
N CYS A 98 16.01 -9.94 24.46
CA CYS A 98 14.60 -9.83 24.85
C CYS A 98 13.71 -9.79 23.61
N GLU A 99 12.86 -10.80 23.45
CA GLU A 99 11.89 -10.89 22.35
C GLU A 99 10.49 -11.13 22.91
N CYS A 100 9.53 -10.30 22.52
CA CYS A 100 8.17 -10.39 23.05
C CYS A 100 7.33 -11.49 22.38
N PHE A 101 7.57 -11.76 21.11
CA PHE A 101 6.79 -12.68 20.31
C PHE A 101 7.33 -14.11 20.41
N GLU A 102 6.60 -14.95 21.14
CA GLU A 102 7.05 -16.31 21.53
C GLU A 102 7.54 -17.18 20.34
N PRO A 103 6.85 -17.25 19.18
CA PRO A 103 7.32 -18.05 18.06
C PRO A 103 8.71 -17.63 17.57
N ILE A 104 8.96 -16.31 17.49
CA ILE A 104 10.25 -15.75 17.07
C ILE A 104 11.30 -15.95 18.16
N ALA A 105 10.96 -15.79 19.45
CA ALA A 105 11.89 -16.09 20.54
C ALA A 105 12.32 -17.57 20.58
N LYS A 106 11.40 -18.50 20.25
CA LYS A 106 11.73 -19.94 20.11
C LYS A 106 12.63 -20.19 18.90
N CYS A 107 12.34 -19.55 17.77
CA CYS A 107 13.17 -19.60 16.57
C CYS A 107 14.58 -19.09 16.84
N SER A 108 14.71 -17.91 17.46
CA SER A 108 15.98 -17.30 17.82
C SER A 108 16.88 -18.21 18.67
N ARG A 109 16.31 -18.90 19.68
CA ARG A 109 17.09 -19.87 20.48
C ARG A 109 17.70 -20.99 19.64
N LYS A 110 16.97 -21.48 18.64
CA LYS A 110 17.50 -22.51 17.72
C LYS A 110 18.58 -21.94 16.81
N ILE A 111 18.33 -20.77 16.21
CA ILE A 111 19.30 -20.05 15.37
C ILE A 111 20.62 -19.85 16.13
N ILE A 112 20.55 -19.32 17.35
CA ILE A 112 21.72 -19.10 18.22
C ILE A 112 22.46 -20.42 18.51
N ASN A 113 21.72 -21.51 18.71
CA ASN A 113 22.28 -22.83 18.92
C ASN A 113 22.98 -23.38 17.68
N ASP A 114 22.37 -23.24 16.52
CA ASP A 114 22.91 -23.72 15.23
C ASP A 114 24.17 -22.94 14.83
N ASN A 115 24.28 -21.68 15.28
CA ASN A 115 25.49 -20.86 15.15
C ASN A 115 26.49 -21.06 16.31
N SER A 116 26.26 -22.01 17.21
CA SER A 116 27.15 -22.35 18.34
C SER A 116 27.41 -21.21 19.33
N MET A 117 26.42 -20.33 19.57
CA MET A 117 26.55 -19.16 20.45
C MET A 117 25.72 -19.25 21.75
N SER A 118 25.01 -20.37 21.99
CA SER A 118 24.13 -20.57 23.15
C SER A 118 24.82 -20.45 24.52
N SER A 119 26.14 -20.58 24.58
CA SER A 119 26.89 -20.45 25.86
C SER A 119 27.03 -19.00 26.33
N LYS A 120 26.76 -18.03 25.45
CA LYS A 120 26.93 -16.59 25.73
C LYS A 120 25.64 -15.77 25.58
N ILE A 121 24.64 -16.30 24.90
CA ILE A 121 23.39 -15.56 24.59
C ILE A 121 22.21 -16.23 25.29
N ASP A 122 21.56 -15.49 26.19
CA ASP A 122 20.32 -15.89 26.85
C ASP A 122 19.11 -15.17 26.24
N VAL A 123 18.21 -15.91 25.59
CA VAL A 123 16.97 -15.36 25.04
C VAL A 123 15.84 -15.43 26.05
N ILE A 124 15.32 -14.28 26.46
CA ILE A 124 14.19 -14.10 27.36
C ILE A 124 12.95 -13.73 26.53
N ASN A 125 11.93 -14.60 26.57
CA ASN A 125 10.67 -14.31 25.89
C ASN A 125 9.75 -13.47 26.76
N LYS A 126 9.86 -12.14 26.66
CA LYS A 126 9.04 -11.16 27.36
C LYS A 126 8.97 -9.86 26.58
N ARG A 127 7.96 -9.05 26.86
CA ARG A 127 8.05 -7.62 26.55
C ARG A 127 9.10 -6.95 27.44
N SER A 128 9.76 -5.92 26.94
CA SER A 128 10.88 -5.26 27.62
C SER A 128 10.45 -4.67 28.96
N GLU A 129 9.22 -4.16 29.11
CA GLU A 129 8.65 -3.61 30.34
C GLU A 129 8.52 -4.67 31.46
N GLN A 130 8.47 -5.95 31.09
CA GLN A 130 8.39 -7.09 32.02
C GLN A 130 9.75 -7.75 32.27
N LEU A 131 10.81 -7.28 31.60
CA LEU A 131 12.15 -7.81 31.71
C LEU A 131 12.74 -7.50 33.09
N LYS A 132 13.36 -8.51 33.69
CA LYS A 132 14.16 -8.41 34.91
C LYS A 132 15.50 -9.07 34.63
N LEU A 133 16.58 -8.34 34.89
CA LEU A 133 17.93 -8.84 34.68
C LEU A 133 18.41 -9.60 35.94
N PRO A 134 19.25 -10.63 35.77
CA PRO A 134 20.00 -11.23 36.88
C PRO A 134 20.81 -10.17 37.65
N GLY A 135 20.95 -10.30 38.96
CA GLY A 135 21.59 -9.26 39.80
C GLY A 135 23.09 -9.06 39.52
N ASP A 136 23.74 -10.06 38.96
CA ASP A 136 25.13 -10.06 38.48
C ASP A 136 25.29 -9.56 37.04
N PHE A 137 24.20 -9.46 36.29
CA PHE A 137 24.21 -8.95 34.92
C PHE A 137 23.96 -7.44 34.90
N GLN A 138 25.03 -6.69 34.62
CA GLN A 138 24.97 -5.23 34.44
C GLN A 138 25.32 -4.88 32.99
N PRO A 139 24.35 -4.51 32.15
CA PRO A 139 24.61 -4.15 30.76
C PRO A 139 25.46 -2.87 30.67
N ASN A 140 26.47 -2.90 29.81
CA ASN A 140 27.26 -1.72 29.43
C ASN A 140 27.21 -1.42 27.92
N LEU A 141 26.44 -2.21 27.17
CA LEU A 141 26.02 -1.93 25.80
C LEU A 141 24.54 -2.32 25.65
N LEU A 142 23.70 -1.39 25.22
CA LEU A 142 22.32 -1.62 24.80
C LEU A 142 22.26 -1.58 23.28
N VAL A 143 21.76 -2.63 22.66
CA VAL A 143 21.49 -2.69 21.22
C VAL A 143 19.99 -2.86 21.03
N ALA A 144 19.41 -2.11 20.09
CA ALA A 144 18.02 -2.31 19.70
C ALA A 144 17.80 -1.84 18.26
N GLU A 145 16.82 -2.48 17.62
CA GLU A 145 16.27 -2.04 16.35
C GLU A 145 14.75 -2.18 16.48
N LEU A 146 14.12 -1.03 16.74
CA LEU A 146 12.71 -0.87 17.15
C LEU A 146 12.09 0.29 16.35
N LEU A 147 12.56 0.47 15.12
CA LEU A 147 12.30 1.66 14.32
C LEU A 147 11.41 1.26 13.14
N ASP A 148 10.45 2.11 12.80
CA ASP A 148 9.65 1.97 11.59
C ASP A 148 9.90 3.13 10.63
N THR A 149 9.09 3.26 9.59
CA THR A 149 9.20 4.38 8.64
C THR A 149 9.02 5.75 9.32
N GLU A 150 8.18 5.85 10.36
CA GLU A 150 8.05 7.05 11.18
C GLU A 150 9.10 7.17 12.29
N LEU A 151 10.09 6.28 12.40
CA LEU A 151 11.03 6.14 13.53
C LEU A 151 10.39 5.68 14.85
N ILE A 152 9.31 6.34 15.27
CA ILE A 152 8.71 6.19 16.61
C ILE A 152 7.45 5.33 16.64
N GLY A 153 6.91 4.90 15.48
CA GLY A 153 5.63 4.18 15.40
C GLY A 153 5.64 2.83 16.09
N GLU A 154 6.82 2.23 16.29
CA GLU A 154 7.03 1.03 17.10
C GLU A 154 7.32 1.32 18.59
N SER A 155 6.96 2.52 19.08
CA SER A 155 7.05 2.93 20.48
C SER A 155 8.48 2.95 21.05
N CYS A 156 9.49 3.16 20.21
CA CYS A 156 10.90 3.15 20.63
C CYS A 156 11.17 4.14 21.78
N LEU A 157 10.57 5.34 21.75
CA LEU A 157 10.72 6.35 22.80
C LEU A 157 10.28 5.83 24.17
N SER A 158 9.12 5.19 24.23
CA SER A 158 8.57 4.61 25.46
C SER A 158 9.46 3.48 25.99
N ILE A 159 9.98 2.63 25.10
CA ILE A 159 10.84 1.49 25.46
C ILE A 159 12.16 1.97 26.05
N TYR A 160 12.89 2.87 25.38
CA TYR A 160 14.15 3.41 25.91
C TYR A 160 13.94 4.14 27.24
N ARG A 161 12.86 4.92 27.35
CA ARG A 161 12.53 5.65 28.58
C ARG A 161 12.26 4.70 29.74
N ASP A 162 11.50 3.63 29.53
CA ASP A 162 11.22 2.60 30.54
C ASP A 162 12.49 1.89 31.00
N ILE A 163 13.38 1.50 30.08
CA ILE A 163 14.67 0.86 30.36
C ILE A 163 15.52 1.72 31.31
N ILE A 164 15.61 3.03 31.06
CA ILE A 164 16.36 3.97 31.91
C ILE A 164 15.66 4.15 33.26
N GLN A 165 14.33 4.35 33.28
CA GLN A 165 13.58 4.61 34.51
C GLN A 165 13.59 3.42 35.48
N ARG A 166 13.53 2.20 34.97
CA ARG A 166 13.65 0.97 35.75
C ARG A 166 15.10 0.59 36.07
N LYS A 167 16.06 1.40 35.62
CA LYS A 167 17.50 1.23 35.85
C LYS A 167 18.00 -0.14 35.38
N LEU A 168 17.49 -0.62 34.25
CA LEU A 168 18.04 -1.83 33.61
C LEU A 168 19.45 -1.57 33.08
N VAL A 169 19.74 -0.31 32.75
CA VAL A 169 21.05 0.18 32.34
C VAL A 169 21.39 1.45 33.13
N ASP A 170 22.68 1.74 33.22
CA ASP A 170 23.18 3.03 33.70
C ASP A 170 23.45 3.94 32.48
N PRO A 171 22.63 4.97 32.22
CA PRO A 171 22.73 5.78 31.01
C PRO A 171 24.06 6.54 30.86
N ASP A 172 24.77 6.78 31.96
CA ASP A 172 26.06 7.49 31.96
C ASP A 172 27.25 6.57 31.64
N HIS A 173 27.04 5.25 31.76
CA HIS A 173 28.10 4.24 31.62
C HIS A 173 27.82 3.17 30.57
N CYS A 174 26.58 3.06 30.11
CA CYS A 174 26.14 2.18 29.05
C CYS A 174 26.24 2.89 27.69
N LEU A 175 26.79 2.21 26.69
CA LEU A 175 26.74 2.67 25.30
C LEU A 175 25.46 2.18 24.63
N TYR A 176 24.98 2.91 23.62
CA TYR A 176 23.70 2.64 22.95
C TYR A 176 23.92 2.50 21.45
N VAL A 177 23.34 1.47 20.84
CA VAL A 177 23.33 1.27 19.38
C VAL A 177 21.88 1.04 18.94
N PRO A 178 21.21 2.03 18.32
CA PRO A 178 21.69 3.38 18.03
C PRO A 178 21.83 4.28 19.26
N THR A 179 22.67 5.32 19.17
CA THR A 179 22.82 6.35 20.22
C THR A 179 21.85 7.51 20.02
N ARG A 180 21.67 7.96 18.77
CA ARG A 180 20.85 9.12 18.43
C ARG A 180 20.04 8.88 17.15
N ALA A 181 18.86 9.48 17.08
CA ALA A 181 18.05 9.53 15.87
C ALA A 181 17.61 10.97 15.55
N ARG A 182 17.49 11.32 14.26
CA ARG A 182 17.03 12.63 13.79
C ARG A 182 15.91 12.47 12.78
N ILE A 183 14.82 13.22 12.96
CA ILE A 183 13.75 13.33 11.96
C ILE A 183 14.04 14.51 11.05
N TRP A 184 14.11 14.24 9.75
CA TRP A 184 14.30 15.21 8.70
C TRP A 184 13.00 15.47 7.96
N ILE A 185 12.78 16.72 7.59
CA ILE A 185 11.68 17.08 6.70
C ILE A 185 12.12 18.02 5.58
N GLN A 186 11.43 17.95 4.44
CA GLN A 186 11.62 18.85 3.31
C GLN A 186 10.27 19.28 2.74
N LEU A 187 10.15 20.59 2.46
CA LEU A 187 8.96 21.14 1.81
C LEU A 187 9.03 20.94 0.30
N VAL A 188 7.94 20.42 -0.25
CA VAL A 188 7.76 20.25 -1.70
C VAL A 188 6.35 20.68 -2.09
N GLN A 189 6.13 20.92 -3.39
CA GLN A 189 4.79 21.08 -3.97
C GLN A 189 4.52 20.05 -5.06
N SER A 190 3.30 19.52 -5.10
CA SER A 190 2.84 18.63 -6.17
C SER A 190 1.32 18.49 -6.16
N GLU A 191 0.67 18.90 -7.25
CA GLU A 191 -0.76 18.65 -7.43
C GLU A 191 -1.06 17.14 -7.58
N ARG A 192 -0.20 16.40 -8.32
CA ARG A 192 -0.38 14.96 -8.57
C ARG A 192 -0.38 14.15 -7.28
N LEU A 193 0.58 14.39 -6.38
CA LEU A 193 0.67 13.68 -5.10
C LEU A 193 -0.43 14.14 -4.14
N PHE A 194 -0.81 15.41 -4.18
CA PHE A 194 -1.92 15.92 -3.37
C PHE A 194 -3.25 15.21 -3.69
N HIS A 195 -3.47 14.83 -4.95
CA HIS A 195 -4.63 14.04 -5.38
C HIS A 195 -4.61 12.58 -4.90
N CYS A 196 -3.55 12.09 -4.26
CA CYS A 196 -3.58 10.85 -3.50
C CYS A 196 -4.27 11.03 -2.14
N HIS A 197 -4.40 12.26 -1.65
CA HIS A 197 -4.93 12.58 -0.31
C HIS A 197 -6.24 13.37 -0.33
N GLN A 198 -6.45 14.23 -1.33
CA GLN A 198 -7.67 15.03 -1.50
C GLN A 198 -8.42 14.70 -2.80
N PHE A 199 -9.72 14.96 -2.82
CA PHE A 199 -10.52 14.95 -4.04
C PHE A 199 -10.25 16.19 -4.90
N GLN A 200 -10.31 16.03 -6.21
CA GLN A 200 -10.30 17.17 -7.14
C GLN A 200 -11.49 18.10 -6.89
N LYS A 201 -11.31 19.39 -7.17
CA LYS A 201 -12.38 20.39 -7.03
C LYS A 201 -13.56 20.07 -7.95
N SER A 202 -13.24 19.67 -9.17
CA SER A 202 -14.21 19.34 -10.22
C SER A 202 -13.67 18.24 -11.13
N TYR A 203 -14.58 17.46 -11.69
CA TYR A 203 -14.31 16.39 -12.65
C TYR A 203 -14.75 16.84 -14.05
N PRO A 204 -13.88 17.50 -14.84
CA PRO A 204 -14.20 17.89 -16.21
C PRO A 204 -14.27 16.67 -17.12
N ILE A 205 -15.24 16.68 -18.04
CA ILE A 205 -15.44 15.62 -19.03
C ILE A 205 -15.08 16.16 -20.41
N VAL A 206 -15.85 17.11 -20.91
CA VAL A 206 -15.63 17.84 -22.17
C VAL A 206 -16.02 19.31 -21.96
N ASP A 207 -15.40 20.22 -22.70
CA ASP A 207 -15.52 21.68 -22.49
C ASP A 207 -16.96 22.21 -22.49
N ASN A 208 -17.86 21.53 -23.20
CA ASN A 208 -19.26 21.96 -23.36
C ASN A 208 -20.22 21.42 -22.28
N ILE A 209 -19.73 20.66 -21.29
CA ILE A 209 -20.57 20.05 -20.25
C ILE A 209 -20.07 20.48 -18.89
N GLU A 210 -20.98 20.95 -18.05
CA GLU A 210 -20.66 21.37 -16.68
C GLU A 210 -20.03 20.22 -15.89
N ALA A 211 -18.79 20.42 -15.45
CA ALA A 211 -18.03 19.46 -14.67
C ALA A 211 -18.75 19.08 -13.37
N LYS A 212 -18.63 17.83 -12.94
CA LYS A 212 -19.16 17.43 -11.63
C LYS A 212 -18.29 18.06 -10.54
N GLN A 213 -18.88 18.91 -9.72
CA GLN A 213 -18.19 19.53 -8.59
C GLN A 213 -18.13 18.56 -7.40
N SER A 214 -17.00 18.56 -6.70
CA SER A 214 -16.88 17.87 -5.42
C SER A 214 -17.69 18.60 -4.33
N PRO A 215 -18.40 17.87 -3.45
CA PRO A 215 -19.14 18.47 -2.36
C PRO A 215 -18.24 19.30 -1.44
N PRO A 216 -18.64 20.50 -0.98
CA PRO A 216 -17.82 21.34 -0.12
C PRO A 216 -17.36 20.63 1.17
N GLN A 217 -18.18 19.75 1.74
CA GLN A 217 -17.85 18.98 2.94
C GLN A 217 -16.68 18.01 2.72
N VAL A 218 -16.56 17.47 1.51
CA VAL A 218 -15.49 16.55 1.13
C VAL A 218 -14.25 17.34 0.75
N ARG A 219 -14.42 18.39 -0.04
CA ARG A 219 -13.36 19.26 -0.53
C ARG A 219 -12.69 20.09 0.57
N ASN A 220 -13.38 20.33 1.69
CA ASN A 220 -12.88 21.08 2.85
C ASN A 220 -12.52 20.15 4.03
N CYS A 221 -12.17 18.90 3.76
CA CYS A 221 -11.82 17.91 4.78
C CYS A 221 -10.30 17.76 4.87
N PHE A 222 -9.74 17.60 6.07
CA PHE A 222 -8.29 17.40 6.28
C PHE A 222 -7.70 16.10 5.70
N GLY A 223 -8.51 15.30 5.00
CA GLY A 223 -8.10 13.99 4.51
C GLY A 223 -7.97 12.93 5.60
N SER A 224 -7.27 11.84 5.30
CA SER A 224 -7.01 10.75 6.27
C SER A 224 -5.78 11.06 7.09
N HIS A 225 -5.82 10.72 8.38
CA HIS A 225 -4.68 10.78 9.31
C HIS A 225 -3.70 9.61 9.10
N LEU A 226 -4.08 8.60 8.30
CA LEU A 226 -3.20 7.49 7.98
C LEU A 226 -2.00 7.98 7.17
N LEU A 227 -0.85 7.41 7.52
CA LEU A 227 0.43 7.65 6.85
C LEU A 227 0.34 7.37 5.36
N HIS A 228 1.21 8.06 4.64
CA HIS A 228 1.42 7.83 3.22
C HIS A 228 2.89 7.52 2.99
N ASP A 229 3.24 6.30 3.37
CA ASP A 229 4.57 5.75 3.19
C ASP A 229 4.71 5.29 1.75
N ILE A 230 5.74 5.81 1.08
CA ILE A 230 6.02 5.53 -0.32
C ILE A 230 7.53 5.49 -0.55
N GLN A 231 7.95 4.73 -1.57
CA GLN A 231 9.33 4.73 -2.04
C GLN A 231 9.65 6.09 -2.72
N LEU A 232 10.02 7.12 -1.95
CA LEU A 232 10.24 8.47 -2.47
C LEU A 232 11.33 8.53 -3.54
N ASN A 233 12.31 7.63 -3.48
CA ASN A 233 13.35 7.49 -4.52
C ASN A 233 12.79 7.24 -5.93
N ARG A 234 11.54 6.79 -6.06
CA ARG A 234 10.84 6.55 -7.33
C ARG A 234 10.24 7.81 -7.94
N LEU A 235 10.11 8.88 -7.15
CA LEU A 235 9.65 10.18 -7.60
C LEU A 235 10.84 11.00 -8.08
N ARG A 236 10.64 11.77 -9.15
CA ARG A 236 11.67 12.62 -9.73
C ARG A 236 11.41 14.09 -9.42
N PRO A 237 12.38 14.80 -8.81
CA PRO A 237 12.34 16.25 -8.71
C PRO A 237 12.12 16.92 -10.08
N ASP A 238 11.36 18.01 -10.10
CA ASP A 238 10.96 18.81 -11.26
C ASP A 238 10.12 18.06 -12.32
N ILE A 239 9.72 16.80 -12.06
CA ILE A 239 8.78 16.03 -12.88
C ILE A 239 7.54 15.66 -12.08
N ASP A 240 7.73 15.03 -10.91
CA ASP A 240 6.65 14.57 -10.05
C ASP A 240 6.30 15.58 -8.95
N PHE A 241 7.28 16.39 -8.54
CA PHE A 241 7.16 17.42 -7.50
C PHE A 241 8.26 18.48 -7.67
N GLU A 242 8.07 19.64 -7.04
CA GLU A 242 9.12 20.68 -6.97
C GLU A 242 9.57 20.90 -5.53
N ILE A 243 10.89 21.06 -5.34
CA ILE A 243 11.50 21.31 -4.03
C ILE A 243 11.35 22.79 -3.66
N LEU A 244 10.84 23.03 -2.44
CA LEU A 244 10.61 24.38 -1.91
C LEU A 244 11.61 24.79 -0.82
N SER A 245 12.23 23.84 -0.11
CA SER A 245 13.21 24.13 0.96
C SER A 245 14.42 23.18 0.94
N ASP A 246 15.47 23.56 1.67
CA ASP A 246 16.46 22.59 2.13
C ASP A 246 15.84 21.62 3.15
N PRO A 247 16.36 20.39 3.26
CA PRO A 247 16.00 19.49 4.36
C PRO A 247 16.40 20.07 5.72
N LEU A 248 15.53 19.94 6.72
CA LEU A 248 15.78 20.39 8.10
C LEU A 248 15.51 19.29 9.12
N VAL A 249 16.32 19.23 10.17
CA VAL A 249 16.08 18.37 11.34
C VAL A 249 15.05 19.02 12.25
N ILE A 250 13.96 18.31 12.50
CA ILE A 250 12.87 18.80 13.35
C ILE A 250 12.99 18.30 14.78
N PHE A 251 13.24 17.01 14.98
CA PHE A 251 13.41 16.40 16.28
C PHE A 251 14.69 15.58 16.30
N GLU A 252 15.35 15.59 17.45
CA GLU A 252 16.55 14.80 17.74
C GLU A 252 16.32 14.06 19.05
N PHE A 253 16.51 12.74 19.02
CA PHE A 253 16.32 11.86 20.15
C PHE A 253 17.67 11.23 20.51
N GLU A 254 18.16 11.52 21.71
CA GLU A 254 19.32 10.86 22.31
C GLU A 254 18.81 9.73 23.22
N PHE A 255 18.99 8.47 22.81
CA PHE A 255 18.36 7.32 23.44
C PHE A 255 18.85 7.03 24.88
N ASN A 256 19.94 7.66 25.31
CA ASN A 256 20.46 7.60 26.67
C ASN A 256 19.98 8.75 27.58
N ARG A 257 19.19 9.71 27.09
CA ARG A 257 18.76 10.89 27.87
C ARG A 257 17.25 10.97 28.00
N LEU A 258 16.74 10.94 29.24
CA LEU A 258 15.30 11.04 29.51
C LEU A 258 14.69 12.36 29.04
N GLU A 259 15.45 13.45 29.06
CA GLU A 259 15.01 14.78 28.63
C GLU A 259 14.73 14.84 27.12
N SER A 260 15.38 13.98 26.34
CA SER A 260 15.16 13.88 24.88
C SER A 260 13.96 12.99 24.55
N LEU A 261 13.70 11.96 25.36
CA LEU A 261 12.68 10.94 25.13
C LEU A 261 11.29 11.36 25.62
N LYS A 262 10.85 12.56 25.24
CA LYS A 262 9.52 13.05 25.60
C LYS A 262 8.44 12.25 24.86
N HIS A 263 7.35 11.95 25.56
CA HIS A 263 6.17 11.31 24.97
C HIS A 263 5.34 12.26 24.11
N ARG A 264 5.54 13.57 24.23
CA ARG A 264 4.90 14.60 23.41
C ARG A 264 5.83 15.80 23.40
N ASP A 265 6.08 16.34 22.22
CA ASP A 265 6.84 17.57 22.07
C ASP A 265 6.28 18.41 20.91
N HIS A 266 6.62 19.69 20.93
CA HIS A 266 6.26 20.66 19.89
C HIS A 266 7.48 21.51 19.57
N LYS A 267 7.68 21.78 18.28
CA LYS A 267 8.71 22.68 17.81
C LYS A 267 8.19 23.52 16.65
N ARG A 268 8.38 24.83 16.77
CA ARG A 268 8.11 25.79 15.70
C ARG A 268 9.35 25.98 14.84
N ILE A 269 9.22 25.84 13.52
CA ILE A 269 10.34 25.92 12.57
C ILE A 269 9.99 26.92 11.47
N GLN A 270 10.95 27.79 11.15
CA GLN A 270 10.86 28.70 10.01
C GLN A 270 11.67 28.12 8.84
N PHE A 271 11.00 27.97 7.71
CA PHE A 271 11.58 27.60 6.43
C PHE A 271 11.86 28.85 5.59
N GLU A 272 13.05 28.89 5.00
CA GLU A 272 13.38 29.81 3.91
C GLU A 272 13.04 29.13 2.58
N LEU A 273 12.14 29.72 1.81
CA LEU A 273 11.66 29.16 0.55
C LEU A 273 12.63 29.49 -0.58
N LYS A 274 13.06 28.47 -1.31
CA LYS A 274 13.96 28.61 -2.47
C LYS A 274 13.26 29.21 -3.70
N ARG A 275 11.93 29.10 -3.76
CA ARG A 275 11.09 29.56 -4.86
C ARG A 275 9.68 29.86 -4.38
N SER A 276 8.96 30.67 -5.15
CA SER A 276 7.51 30.83 -4.95
C SER A 276 6.79 29.53 -5.33
N PHE A 277 5.70 29.24 -4.63
CA PHE A 277 4.86 28.07 -4.90
C PHE A 277 3.53 28.50 -5.51
N ASN A 278 2.86 27.61 -6.24
CA ASN A 278 1.52 27.82 -6.80
C ASN A 278 0.64 26.55 -6.75
N GLN A 279 1.20 25.45 -6.26
CA GLN A 279 0.52 24.17 -6.05
C GLN A 279 0.43 23.85 -4.55
N PRO A 280 -0.37 22.85 -4.15
CA PRO A 280 -0.41 22.39 -2.76
C PRO A 280 0.96 21.97 -2.25
N MET A 281 1.35 22.48 -1.07
CA MET A 281 2.57 22.06 -0.38
C MET A 281 2.33 20.81 0.46
N MET A 282 3.37 19.99 0.55
CA MET A 282 3.44 18.80 1.38
C MET A 282 4.82 18.69 2.00
N ILE A 283 4.92 17.80 2.99
CA ILE A 283 6.15 17.52 3.71
C ILE A 283 6.60 16.12 3.37
N PHE A 284 7.81 15.99 2.82
CA PHE A 284 8.51 14.72 2.77
C PHE A 284 9.30 14.55 4.05
N ALA A 285 9.19 13.40 4.69
CA ALA A 285 9.84 13.09 5.95
C ALA A 285 10.58 11.76 5.89
N TRP A 286 11.71 11.70 6.58
CA TRP A 286 12.53 10.51 6.77
C TRP A 286 13.38 10.70 8.02
N TRP A 287 14.16 9.69 8.39
CA TRP A 287 15.06 9.77 9.53
C TRP A 287 16.46 9.26 9.19
N ASP A 288 17.40 9.62 10.06
CA ASP A 288 18.70 8.95 10.16
C ASP A 288 19.01 8.61 11.62
N ILE A 289 19.94 7.68 11.82
CA ILE A 289 20.41 7.26 13.13
C ILE A 289 21.94 7.27 13.16
N ASP A 290 22.47 7.81 14.25
CA ASP A 290 23.87 7.66 14.61
C ASP A 290 23.98 6.40 15.48
N LEU A 291 24.65 5.39 14.94
CA LEU A 291 24.78 4.09 15.57
C LEU A 291 25.85 4.07 16.66
N ASP A 292 26.78 5.02 16.63
CA ASP A 292 27.80 5.23 17.65
C ASP A 292 27.73 6.63 18.27
N ASP A 293 28.37 6.80 19.42
CA ASP A 293 28.32 8.05 20.20
C ASP A 293 29.11 9.20 19.57
N ASP A 294 30.07 8.87 18.71
CA ASP A 294 30.85 9.84 17.95
C ASP A 294 30.10 10.34 16.69
N GLY A 295 29.05 9.63 16.26
CA GLY A 295 28.27 9.94 15.04
C GLY A 295 29.03 9.67 13.74
N GLU A 296 30.04 8.81 13.77
CA GLU A 296 30.83 8.44 12.58
C GLU A 296 30.14 7.33 11.76
N ILE A 297 29.33 6.49 12.41
CA ILE A 297 28.58 5.42 11.76
C ILE A 297 27.10 5.83 11.72
N CYS A 298 26.67 6.37 10.58
CA CYS A 298 25.32 6.89 10.40
C CYS A 298 24.57 6.09 9.32
N LEU A 299 23.35 5.66 9.62
CA LEU A 299 22.41 5.07 8.68
C LEU A 299 21.33 6.10 8.36
N SER A 300 21.11 6.39 7.07
CA SER A 300 20.12 7.36 6.62
C SER A 300 19.09 6.73 5.71
N CYS A 301 17.81 7.00 5.98
CA CYS A 301 16.67 6.68 5.11
C CYS A 301 16.32 7.85 4.16
N GLY A 302 17.20 8.84 4.02
CA GLY A 302 16.98 9.99 3.15
C GLY A 302 16.97 9.63 1.66
N PRO A 303 16.07 10.24 0.86
CA PRO A 303 16.02 9.97 -0.58
C PRO A 303 17.25 10.52 -1.29
N PHE A 304 17.58 9.96 -2.46
CA PHE A 304 18.87 10.15 -3.15
C PHE A 304 19.25 11.63 -3.36
N TRP A 305 18.29 12.51 -3.70
CA TRP A 305 18.55 13.93 -3.95
C TRP A 305 18.94 14.72 -2.69
N THR A 306 18.57 14.23 -1.51
CA THR A 306 18.94 14.86 -0.23
C THR A 306 20.34 14.45 0.23
N ARG A 307 20.84 13.33 -0.30
CA ARG A 307 22.16 12.77 0.00
C ARG A 307 23.24 13.20 -1.00
N GLY A 308 22.91 14.08 -1.95
CA GLY A 308 23.83 14.57 -2.98
C GLY A 308 24.08 13.58 -4.11
N PHE A 309 23.23 12.56 -4.25
CA PHE A 309 23.31 11.57 -5.32
C PHE A 309 22.49 11.99 -6.54
N ASN A 310 22.87 11.47 -7.71
CA ASN A 310 22.18 11.77 -8.98
C ASN A 310 21.00 10.82 -9.25
N ASP A 311 21.03 9.63 -8.66
CA ASP A 311 20.05 8.58 -8.88
C ASP A 311 19.88 7.69 -7.65
N GLU A 312 18.80 6.91 -7.65
CA GLU A 312 18.44 5.99 -6.58
C GLU A 312 19.36 4.77 -6.44
N GLN A 313 20.19 4.42 -7.42
CA GLN A 313 21.06 3.24 -7.34
C GLN A 313 22.22 3.45 -6.35
N GLN A 314 22.46 4.71 -5.97
CA GLN A 314 23.48 5.12 -5.02
C GLN A 314 22.98 5.07 -3.57
N VAL A 315 21.70 4.81 -3.33
CA VAL A 315 21.13 4.57 -2.00
C VAL A 315 20.80 3.10 -1.82
N ALA A 316 20.96 2.59 -0.59
CA ALA A 316 20.54 1.23 -0.28
C ALA A 316 19.01 1.11 -0.37
N TRP A 317 18.55 0.11 -1.11
CA TRP A 317 17.13 -0.21 -1.19
C TRP A 317 16.69 -1.06 0.01
N ARG A 318 15.51 -0.75 0.54
CA ARG A 318 14.80 -1.46 1.61
C ARG A 318 13.31 -1.14 1.54
N GLU A 319 12.47 -1.95 2.17
CA GLU A 319 11.00 -1.80 2.19
C GLU A 319 10.45 -1.63 3.61
N HIS A 320 11.08 -2.25 4.62
CA HIS A 320 10.70 -2.08 6.02
C HIS A 320 10.87 -0.64 6.53
N TRP A 321 11.83 0.11 5.97
CA TRP A 321 11.98 1.56 6.20
C TRP A 321 11.96 2.33 4.90
N ILE A 322 10.90 3.11 4.68
CA ILE A 322 10.80 3.99 3.51
C ILE A 322 10.72 5.44 3.97
N GLN A 323 9.97 6.27 3.26
CA GLN A 323 9.78 7.67 3.61
C GLN A 323 8.29 7.98 3.59
N THR A 324 7.90 9.03 4.31
CA THR A 324 6.49 9.39 4.48
C THR A 324 6.19 10.74 3.86
N VAL A 325 5.00 10.87 3.30
CA VAL A 325 4.42 12.15 2.86
C VAL A 325 3.36 12.61 3.86
N TYR A 326 3.57 13.78 4.47
CA TYR A 326 2.56 14.46 5.27
C TYR A 326 1.91 15.59 4.48
N TYR A 327 0.62 15.77 4.71
CA TYR A 327 -0.20 16.76 4.03
C TYR A 327 -0.55 17.89 4.98
N LEU A 328 -0.42 19.13 4.50
CA LEU A 328 -0.65 20.31 5.31
C LEU A 328 -2.14 20.69 5.30
N PRO A 329 -2.80 20.84 6.47
CA PRO A 329 -4.23 21.16 6.58
C PRO A 329 -4.66 22.41 5.82
N ALA A 330 -3.79 23.42 5.74
CA ALA A 330 -4.08 24.69 5.08
C ALA A 330 -4.44 24.53 3.59
N PHE A 331 -3.95 23.48 2.93
CA PHE A 331 -4.20 23.22 1.51
C PHE A 331 -5.47 22.41 1.26
N ALA A 332 -6.13 21.92 2.31
CA ALA A 332 -7.38 21.18 2.21
C ALA A 332 -8.60 22.07 1.94
N PHE A 333 -8.48 23.39 1.73
CA PHE A 333 -9.62 24.31 1.62
C PHE A 333 -9.65 25.10 0.31
N ASP A 334 -10.85 25.24 -0.25
CA ASP A 334 -11.03 25.76 -1.61
C ASP A 334 -11.14 27.28 -1.73
N ARG A 335 -11.53 27.92 -0.63
CA ARG A 335 -11.53 29.37 -0.44
C ARG A 335 -10.85 29.63 0.87
N GLU A 336 -9.80 30.44 0.84
CA GLU A 336 -9.33 31.36 1.88
C GLU A 336 -10.11 31.41 3.21
N ARG A 337 -10.23 30.30 3.93
CA ARG A 337 -9.63 30.24 5.23
C ARG A 337 -8.17 29.90 4.92
N GLN A 338 -7.32 30.85 4.52
CA GLN A 338 -6.58 31.62 5.53
C GLN A 338 -7.04 31.18 6.92
N VAL A 339 -6.53 30.04 7.40
CA VAL A 339 -6.34 29.86 8.83
C VAL A 339 -5.78 31.21 9.28
N ASP A 340 -6.56 32.04 9.99
CA ASP A 340 -6.37 33.51 10.08
C ASP A 340 -4.87 33.89 10.08
N GLY A 341 -4.29 34.24 8.91
CA GLY A 341 -2.84 34.41 8.76
C GLY A 341 -2.11 33.60 7.66
N PHE A 342 -2.72 32.59 7.02
CA PHE A 342 -2.12 31.91 5.86
C PHE A 342 -2.46 32.62 4.54
N ASN A 343 -1.61 33.56 4.12
CA ASN A 343 -1.76 34.29 2.87
C ASN A 343 -0.66 33.87 1.89
N HIS A 344 -1.06 33.21 0.80
CA HIS A 344 -0.15 32.68 -0.22
C HIS A 344 0.74 33.77 -0.84
N ASP A 345 0.16 34.88 -1.27
CA ASP A 345 0.92 35.99 -1.86
C ASP A 345 1.92 36.59 -0.88
N HIS A 346 1.51 36.68 0.40
CA HIS A 346 2.38 37.18 1.46
C HIS A 346 3.58 36.26 1.72
N ILE A 347 3.35 34.94 1.79
CA ILE A 347 4.39 33.94 2.00
C ILE A 347 5.34 33.91 0.79
N ASN A 348 4.79 33.95 -0.43
CA ASN A 348 5.59 34.03 -1.66
C ASN A 348 6.45 35.31 -1.71
N HIS A 349 5.92 36.44 -1.24
CA HIS A 349 6.66 37.70 -1.21
C HIS A 349 7.77 37.71 -0.16
N LYS A 350 7.50 37.17 1.04
CA LYS A 350 8.49 37.08 2.13
C LYS A 350 9.49 35.93 1.95
N GLN A 351 9.15 34.93 1.14
CA GLN A 351 9.87 33.67 0.98
C GLN A 351 10.16 32.95 2.30
N LYS A 352 9.25 33.07 3.28
CA LYS A 352 9.40 32.48 4.62
C LYS A 352 8.09 31.85 5.05
N LEU A 353 8.17 30.64 5.60
CA LEU A 353 7.02 29.89 6.10
C LEU A 353 7.33 29.32 7.48
N ILE A 354 6.45 29.58 8.45
CA ILE A 354 6.51 28.97 9.78
C ILE A 354 5.60 27.74 9.78
N ILE A 355 6.11 26.64 10.33
CA ILE A 355 5.40 25.36 10.53
C ILE A 355 5.55 24.94 11.98
N ASP A 356 4.46 24.49 12.58
CA ASP A 356 4.46 23.80 13.87
C ASP A 356 4.59 22.29 13.62
N CYS A 357 5.65 21.71 14.18
CA CYS A 357 5.94 20.29 14.14
C CYS A 357 5.57 19.69 15.49
N HIS A 358 4.81 18.60 15.49
CA HIS A 358 4.37 17.92 16.70
C HIS A 358 4.66 16.44 16.60
N HIS A 359 4.85 15.82 17.76
CA HIS A 359 4.78 14.37 17.89
C HIS A 359 4.17 13.96 19.21
N ASP A 360 3.61 12.76 19.24
CA ASP A 360 3.27 12.05 20.47
C ASP A 360 4.22 10.83 20.66
N GLN A 361 3.74 9.76 21.27
CA GLN A 361 4.56 8.56 21.51
C GLN A 361 4.85 7.77 20.23
N VAL A 362 4.01 7.89 19.20
CA VAL A 362 4.00 7.01 18.03
C VAL A 362 3.75 7.71 16.70
N SER A 363 3.37 8.99 16.67
CA SER A 363 3.02 9.67 15.42
C SER A 363 3.51 11.12 15.36
N PHE A 364 3.81 11.58 14.14
CA PHE A 364 4.08 12.98 13.83
C PHE A 364 2.89 13.65 13.15
N TRP A 365 2.71 14.95 13.38
CA TRP A 365 1.80 15.78 12.58
C TRP A 365 2.29 17.22 12.49
N PHE A 366 1.76 17.94 11.51
CA PHE A 366 2.23 19.27 11.13
C PHE A 366 1.06 20.24 10.99
N ASP A 367 1.28 21.48 11.39
CA ASP A 367 0.32 22.56 11.24
C ASP A 367 1.00 23.85 10.77
N ILE A 368 0.19 24.77 10.26
CA ILE A 368 0.63 26.09 9.80
C ILE A 368 0.05 27.15 10.75
N PRO A 369 0.86 27.68 11.68
CA PRO A 369 0.41 28.75 12.56
C PRO A 369 0.25 30.09 11.83
N LYS A 370 -0.22 31.10 12.56
CA LYS A 370 -0.29 32.46 12.04
C LYS A 370 1.12 32.97 11.74
N GLN A 371 1.35 33.42 10.51
CA GLN A 371 2.68 33.84 10.04
C GLN A 371 3.19 35.17 10.65
N ASN A 372 2.43 35.77 11.57
CA ASN A 372 2.80 36.98 12.32
C ASN A 372 3.19 36.69 13.78
N GLU A 373 3.10 35.43 14.25
CA GLU A 373 3.47 35.05 15.62
C GLU A 373 4.98 34.99 15.81
N SER A 374 5.46 35.30 17.02
CA SER A 374 6.87 35.20 17.38
C SER A 374 7.33 33.74 17.45
N TYR A 375 8.58 33.49 17.06
CA TYR A 375 9.23 32.18 17.08
C TYR A 375 9.40 31.57 18.49
N GLU A 376 9.33 32.39 19.54
CA GLU A 376 9.79 32.03 20.89
C GLU A 376 8.75 31.31 21.78
N SER A 377 7.52 31.07 21.32
CA SER A 377 6.52 30.33 22.11
C SER A 377 6.64 28.82 21.86
N ASN A 378 7.39 28.12 22.72
CA ASN A 378 7.39 26.66 22.83
C ASN A 378 6.30 26.16 23.82
N ASP A 379 5.27 26.97 24.07
CA ASP A 379 4.15 26.50 24.89
C ASP A 379 3.48 25.34 24.14
N ILE A 380 3.42 24.19 24.81
CA ILE A 380 2.72 23.01 24.33
C ILE A 380 1.24 23.38 24.25
N ASN A 381 0.82 23.95 23.12
CA ASN A 381 -0.59 23.99 22.79
C ASN A 381 -1.03 22.53 22.67
N GLU A 382 -2.14 22.18 23.33
CA GLU A 382 -2.82 20.89 23.19
C GLU A 382 -3.42 20.76 21.78
N SER A 383 -2.60 20.84 20.73
CA SER A 383 -3.03 20.57 19.36
C SER A 383 -3.16 19.07 19.19
N GLU A 384 -4.35 18.60 18.92
CA GLU A 384 -4.59 17.24 18.47
C GLU A 384 -4.26 17.10 16.98
N SER A 385 -3.99 15.88 16.54
CA SER A 385 -3.79 15.57 15.12
C SER A 385 -5.09 15.74 14.32
N TRP A 386 -4.96 16.14 13.06
CA TRP A 386 -6.10 16.38 12.18
C TRP A 386 -6.67 15.07 11.64
N TYR A 387 -7.98 14.91 11.74
CA TYR A 387 -8.68 13.72 11.26
C TYR A 387 -9.73 14.04 10.19
N CYS A 388 -10.11 13.00 9.46
CA CYS A 388 -11.15 13.07 8.44
C CYS A 388 -12.49 13.50 9.07
N THR A 389 -13.05 14.62 8.61
CA THR A 389 -14.36 15.13 9.05
C THR A 389 -15.50 14.74 8.10
N CYS A 390 -15.20 14.41 6.83
CA CYS A 390 -16.24 14.01 5.86
C CYS A 390 -16.60 12.52 5.93
N GLY A 391 -15.80 11.71 6.63
CA GLY A 391 -15.88 10.25 6.75
C GLY A 391 -15.70 9.45 5.45
N LEU A 392 -15.37 10.09 4.31
CA LEU A 392 -14.97 9.40 3.08
C LEU A 392 -13.47 9.07 3.10
N HIS A 393 -12.61 10.05 3.41
CA HIS A 393 -11.16 9.83 3.44
C HIS A 393 -10.71 8.75 4.44
N SER A 394 -11.50 8.47 5.47
CA SER A 394 -11.15 7.49 6.51
C SER A 394 -11.22 6.03 6.04
N HIS A 395 -11.86 5.75 4.90
CA HIS A 395 -11.98 4.38 4.37
C HIS A 395 -11.54 4.23 2.92
N LEU A 396 -11.22 5.34 2.24
CA LEU A 396 -10.64 5.32 0.89
C LEU A 396 -9.11 5.21 1.01
N SER A 397 -8.52 4.25 0.31
CA SER A 397 -7.07 4.19 0.17
C SER A 397 -6.54 5.35 -0.68
N ARG A 398 -5.26 5.68 -0.53
CA ARG A 398 -4.60 6.74 -1.32
C ARG A 398 -4.63 6.44 -2.82
N THR A 399 -4.36 5.19 -3.18
CA THR A 399 -4.50 4.70 -4.56
C THR A 399 -5.93 4.84 -5.07
N ARG A 400 -6.95 4.61 -4.25
CA ARG A 400 -8.35 4.81 -4.64
C ARG A 400 -8.69 6.29 -4.85
N LEU A 401 -8.19 7.19 -4.02
CA LEU A 401 -8.37 8.63 -4.23
C LEU A 401 -7.72 9.09 -5.53
N GLN A 402 -6.49 8.64 -5.79
CA GLN A 402 -5.82 8.89 -7.06
C GLN A 402 -6.63 8.33 -8.24
N TRP A 403 -7.23 7.15 -8.06
CA TRP A 403 -8.11 6.54 -9.05
C TRP A 403 -9.34 7.43 -9.32
N ILE A 404 -10.04 7.87 -8.28
CA ILE A 404 -11.21 8.73 -8.42
C ILE A 404 -10.86 10.04 -9.15
N ASN A 405 -9.67 10.58 -8.90
CA ASN A 405 -9.18 11.82 -9.50
C ASN A 405 -8.67 11.68 -10.94
N ASN A 406 -8.65 10.49 -11.51
CA ASN A 406 -8.24 10.28 -12.91
C ASN A 406 -9.42 10.56 -13.87
N CYS A 407 -9.58 11.82 -14.26
CA CYS A 407 -10.66 12.26 -15.16
C CYS A 407 -10.60 11.64 -16.56
N GLN A 408 -9.41 11.26 -17.05
CA GLN A 408 -9.23 10.70 -18.40
C GLN A 408 -10.07 9.42 -18.60
N ARG A 409 -10.22 8.61 -17.56
CA ARG A 409 -11.10 7.42 -17.61
C ARG A 409 -12.55 7.80 -17.85
N TYR A 410 -13.06 8.77 -17.10
CA TYR A 410 -14.45 9.22 -17.25
C TYR A 410 -14.70 9.80 -18.64
N GLN A 411 -13.71 10.46 -19.23
CA GLN A 411 -13.76 10.94 -20.61
C GLN A 411 -13.87 9.79 -21.61
N GLN A 412 -13.11 8.70 -21.44
CA GLN A 412 -13.19 7.52 -22.32
C GLN A 412 -14.57 6.85 -22.26
N TYR A 413 -15.13 6.66 -21.06
CA TYR A 413 -16.51 6.16 -20.92
C TYR A 413 -17.54 7.11 -21.55
N TRP A 414 -17.37 8.41 -21.34
CA TRP A 414 -18.26 9.43 -21.90
C TRP A 414 -18.25 9.44 -23.43
N CYS A 415 -17.07 9.42 -24.05
CA CYS A 415 -16.91 9.35 -25.50
C CYS A 415 -17.65 8.13 -26.06
N ARG A 416 -17.43 6.95 -25.46
CA ARG A 416 -18.12 5.73 -25.89
C ARG A 416 -19.63 5.80 -25.71
N LEU A 417 -20.09 6.38 -24.60
CA LEU A 417 -21.52 6.56 -24.34
C LEU A 417 -22.18 7.44 -25.42
N ASN A 418 -21.53 8.54 -25.85
CA ASN A 418 -22.05 9.40 -26.92
C ASN A 418 -22.13 8.69 -28.27
N GLU A 419 -21.16 7.83 -28.59
CA GLU A 419 -21.19 7.04 -29.83
C GLU A 419 -22.35 6.06 -29.86
N LEU A 420 -22.64 5.42 -28.72
CA LEU A 420 -23.72 4.46 -28.57
C LEU A 420 -25.11 5.11 -28.47
N LEU A 421 -25.18 6.36 -27.98
CA LEU A 421 -26.41 7.12 -27.79
C LEU A 421 -26.44 8.40 -28.64
N PRO A 422 -26.62 8.28 -29.98
CA PRO A 422 -26.71 9.47 -30.82
C PRO A 422 -27.91 10.34 -30.41
N THR A 423 -27.66 11.64 -30.25
CA THR A 423 -28.67 12.66 -29.88
C THR A 423 -29.84 12.78 -30.86
N THR A 424 -29.75 12.15 -32.02
CA THR A 424 -30.79 12.13 -33.06
C THR A 424 -31.92 11.13 -32.81
N ASN A 425 -31.69 10.11 -31.97
CA ASN A 425 -32.73 9.16 -31.58
C ASN A 425 -33.40 9.65 -30.28
N ASN A 426 -34.70 10.00 -30.34
CA ASN A 426 -35.51 10.41 -29.17
C ASN A 426 -35.75 9.28 -28.13
N GLN A 427 -34.96 8.21 -28.14
CA GLN A 427 -35.09 7.09 -27.22
C GLN A 427 -34.30 7.38 -25.95
N MET A 428 -35.03 7.54 -24.85
CA MET A 428 -34.47 7.69 -23.51
C MET A 428 -33.98 6.33 -22.98
N LEU A 429 -32.83 6.32 -22.30
CA LEU A 429 -32.17 5.12 -21.77
C LEU A 429 -31.99 5.21 -20.25
N ASN A 430 -32.25 4.11 -19.55
CA ASN A 430 -31.95 3.94 -18.13
C ASN A 430 -30.62 3.21 -17.95
N LEU A 431 -29.72 3.76 -17.13
CA LEU A 431 -28.43 3.16 -16.85
C LEU A 431 -28.47 2.42 -15.51
N ILE A 432 -27.89 1.22 -15.45
CA ILE A 432 -27.69 0.47 -14.22
C ILE A 432 -26.20 0.45 -13.95
N TYR A 433 -25.79 1.04 -12.84
CA TYR A 433 -24.39 1.10 -12.44
C TYR A 433 -24.09 0.11 -11.31
N PHE A 434 -23.06 -0.69 -11.53
CA PHE A 434 -22.45 -1.56 -10.53
C PHE A 434 -21.02 -1.09 -10.24
N GLY A 435 -20.71 -0.90 -8.97
CA GLY A 435 -19.38 -0.50 -8.52
C GLY A 435 -19.48 0.34 -7.25
N ASP A 436 -18.36 0.50 -6.59
CA ASP A 436 -18.25 1.28 -5.36
C ASP A 436 -17.52 2.60 -5.61
N GLU A 437 -18.01 3.68 -4.98
CA GLU A 437 -17.25 4.91 -4.78
C GLU A 437 -16.70 5.59 -6.06
N SER A 438 -17.53 5.76 -7.09
CA SER A 438 -17.09 6.33 -8.38
C SER A 438 -17.82 7.60 -8.79
N ILE A 439 -17.16 8.45 -9.57
CA ILE A 439 -17.80 9.63 -10.18
C ILE A 439 -18.50 9.30 -11.50
N LEU A 440 -18.19 8.14 -12.11
CA LEU A 440 -18.72 7.73 -13.41
C LEU A 440 -20.26 7.81 -13.53
N PRO A 441 -21.07 7.39 -12.54
CA PRO A 441 -22.53 7.50 -12.64
C PRO A 441 -23.04 8.94 -12.78
N PHE A 442 -22.38 9.89 -12.11
CA PHE A 442 -22.70 11.31 -12.18
C PHE A 442 -22.24 11.93 -13.50
N VAL A 443 -21.18 11.39 -14.10
CA VAL A 443 -20.74 11.77 -15.44
C VAL A 443 -21.79 11.32 -16.44
N CYS A 444 -22.17 10.03 -16.45
CA CYS A 444 -23.13 9.48 -17.40
C CYS A 444 -24.52 10.12 -17.31
N SER A 445 -24.98 10.53 -16.11
CA SER A 445 -26.30 11.17 -15.95
C SER A 445 -26.44 12.50 -16.68
N ARG A 446 -25.33 13.17 -17.01
CA ARG A 446 -25.31 14.42 -17.78
C ARG A 446 -25.69 14.24 -19.25
N HIS A 447 -25.70 13.01 -19.75
CA HIS A 447 -26.06 12.75 -21.14
C HIS A 447 -27.54 13.08 -21.39
N PRO A 448 -27.89 13.79 -22.49
CA PRO A 448 -29.28 14.19 -22.76
C PRO A 448 -30.24 13.01 -22.84
N ASN A 449 -29.81 11.92 -23.49
CA ASN A 449 -30.64 10.73 -23.71
C ASN A 449 -30.64 9.75 -22.52
N VAL A 450 -30.00 10.09 -21.40
CA VAL A 450 -30.07 9.29 -20.17
C VAL A 450 -31.22 9.80 -19.31
N GLU A 451 -32.19 8.93 -19.04
CA GLU A 451 -33.38 9.23 -18.22
C GLU A 451 -33.04 9.16 -16.74
N HIS A 452 -32.59 7.98 -16.30
CA HIS A 452 -32.16 7.72 -14.93
C HIS A 452 -30.88 6.89 -14.90
N VAL A 453 -30.13 7.03 -13.81
CA VAL A 453 -28.99 6.17 -13.45
C VAL A 453 -29.31 5.52 -12.11
N PHE A 454 -29.54 4.22 -12.14
CA PHE A 454 -29.74 3.36 -10.97
C PHE A 454 -28.37 2.90 -10.46
N ILE A 455 -27.94 3.46 -9.33
CA ILE A 455 -26.69 3.09 -8.67
C ILE A 455 -26.99 1.99 -7.66
N ILE A 456 -26.46 0.79 -7.89
CA ILE A 456 -26.60 -0.33 -6.97
C ILE A 456 -25.54 -0.20 -5.87
N CYS A 457 -25.95 0.24 -4.69
CA CYS A 457 -25.07 0.41 -3.53
C CYS A 457 -24.90 -0.94 -2.82
N ASN A 458 -23.66 -1.44 -2.78
CA ASN A 458 -23.34 -2.74 -2.19
C ASN A 458 -23.34 -2.71 -0.65
N ASP A 459 -22.98 -1.57 -0.08
CA ASP A 459 -22.93 -1.38 1.37
C ASP A 459 -23.18 0.08 1.76
N ARG A 460 -23.20 0.32 3.08
CA ARG A 460 -23.47 1.63 3.67
C ARG A 460 -22.42 2.69 3.36
N LYS A 461 -21.14 2.31 3.22
CA LYS A 461 -20.07 3.26 2.89
C LYS A 461 -20.18 3.69 1.43
N SER A 462 -20.50 2.75 0.53
CA SER A 462 -20.74 3.00 -0.90
C SER A 462 -21.96 3.90 -1.08
N TYR A 463 -23.06 3.58 -0.39
CA TYR A 463 -24.23 4.45 -0.30
C TYR A 463 -23.88 5.86 0.20
N ARG A 464 -23.12 5.97 1.30
CA ARG A 464 -22.69 7.27 1.84
C ARG A 464 -21.88 8.07 0.81
N PHE A 465 -20.98 7.44 0.06
CA PHE A 465 -20.24 8.10 -1.01
C PHE A 465 -21.19 8.69 -2.05
N PHE A 466 -22.04 7.86 -2.66
CA PHE A 466 -22.93 8.31 -3.73
C PHE A 466 -23.96 9.31 -3.23
N HIS A 467 -24.47 9.13 -2.02
CA HIS A 467 -25.37 10.10 -1.38
C HIS A 467 -24.67 11.45 -1.16
N THR A 468 -23.41 11.46 -0.74
CA THR A 468 -22.65 12.70 -0.53
C THR A 468 -22.37 13.42 -1.84
N PHE A 469 -22.04 12.68 -2.90
CA PHE A 469 -21.79 13.26 -4.22
C PHE A 469 -23.05 13.62 -5.00
N ARG A 470 -24.22 13.07 -4.67
CA ARG A 470 -25.48 13.43 -5.32
C ARG A 470 -25.91 14.83 -4.90
N ASN A 471 -26.02 15.76 -5.86
CA ASN A 471 -26.56 17.09 -5.58
C ASN A 471 -28.09 17.02 -5.45
N GLN A 472 -28.71 17.96 -4.73
CA GLN A 472 -30.18 18.03 -4.61
C GLN A 472 -30.90 18.18 -5.97
N ASN A 473 -30.19 18.70 -6.98
CA ASN A 473 -30.71 18.89 -8.34
C ASN A 473 -30.46 17.68 -9.26
N ASP A 474 -29.71 16.65 -8.82
CA ASP A 474 -29.41 15.45 -9.62
C ASP A 474 -30.62 14.49 -9.64
N GLN A 475 -31.74 14.93 -10.22
CA GLN A 475 -33.02 14.19 -10.27
C GLN A 475 -32.95 12.87 -11.07
N LYS A 476 -31.92 12.71 -11.91
CA LYS A 476 -31.67 11.49 -12.68
C LYS A 476 -31.02 10.37 -11.86
N ILE A 477 -30.42 10.66 -10.70
CA ILE A 477 -29.68 9.66 -9.92
C ILE A 477 -30.59 8.97 -8.90
N ILE A 478 -30.68 7.65 -8.98
CA ILE A 478 -31.47 6.83 -8.07
C ILE A 478 -30.53 5.87 -7.33
N LEU A 479 -30.47 5.99 -6.00
CA LEU A 479 -29.69 5.10 -5.15
C LEU A 479 -30.57 3.95 -4.68
N CYS A 480 -30.10 2.72 -4.86
CA CYS A 480 -30.84 1.52 -4.49
C CYS A 480 -29.88 0.40 -4.05
N SER A 481 -30.32 -0.43 -3.10
CA SER A 481 -29.74 -1.76 -2.86
C SER A 481 -30.20 -2.76 -3.93
N HIS A 482 -29.56 -3.93 -4.01
CA HIS A 482 -30.02 -5.04 -4.85
C HIS A 482 -31.51 -5.36 -4.62
N ASN A 483 -31.93 -5.47 -3.36
CA ASN A 483 -33.31 -5.80 -2.99
C ASN A 483 -34.31 -4.72 -3.38
N SER A 484 -33.96 -3.46 -3.12
CA SER A 484 -34.83 -2.33 -3.43
C SER A 484 -34.99 -2.10 -4.94
N PHE A 485 -33.94 -2.38 -5.72
CA PHE A 485 -34.00 -2.36 -7.18
C PHE A 485 -34.99 -3.43 -7.70
N HIS A 486 -34.93 -4.65 -7.16
CA HIS A 486 -35.90 -5.71 -7.49
C HIS A 486 -37.34 -5.30 -7.15
N LYS A 487 -37.59 -4.77 -5.95
CA LYS A 487 -38.93 -4.32 -5.53
C LYS A 487 -39.46 -3.18 -6.41
N HIS A 488 -38.61 -2.20 -6.73
CA HIS A 488 -38.93 -1.09 -7.62
C HIS A 488 -39.38 -1.60 -8.99
N HIS A 489 -38.63 -2.56 -9.53
CA HIS A 489 -38.91 -3.12 -10.84
C HIS A 489 -40.22 -3.92 -10.87
N GLN A 490 -40.52 -4.72 -9.85
CA GLN A 490 -41.79 -5.44 -9.75
C GLN A 490 -43.00 -4.49 -9.70
N GLN A 491 -42.88 -3.37 -8.98
CA GLN A 491 -43.92 -2.33 -8.94
C GLN A 491 -44.09 -1.64 -10.30
N GLN A 492 -42.99 -1.25 -10.95
CA GLN A 492 -43.05 -0.62 -12.27
C GLN A 492 -43.54 -1.56 -13.37
N GLN A 493 -43.30 -2.88 -13.29
CA GLN A 493 -43.90 -3.83 -14.22
C GLN A 493 -45.43 -3.80 -14.16
N GLN A 494 -46.01 -3.65 -12.96
CA GLN A 494 -47.46 -3.53 -12.78
C GLN A 494 -48.02 -2.21 -13.34
N GLU A 495 -47.27 -1.11 -13.20
CA GLU A 495 -47.66 0.21 -13.74
C GLU A 495 -47.46 0.31 -15.27
N ASN A 496 -46.37 -0.23 -15.80
CA ASN A 496 -46.06 -0.18 -17.25
C ASN A 496 -46.98 -1.07 -18.10
N LEU A 497 -47.61 -2.09 -17.49
CA LEU A 497 -48.71 -2.84 -18.09
C LEU A 497 -49.92 -1.93 -18.42
N LEU A 498 -50.06 -0.79 -17.75
CA LEU A 498 -51.15 0.18 -17.95
C LEU A 498 -50.80 1.32 -18.92
N THR A 499 -49.51 1.63 -19.13
CA THR A 499 -49.06 2.82 -19.89
C THR A 499 -48.41 2.53 -21.25
N CYS A 500 -48.15 1.25 -21.60
CA CYS A 500 -47.53 0.79 -22.85
C CYS A 500 -46.15 1.42 -23.19
N GLN A 501 -45.45 2.05 -22.24
CA GLN A 501 -44.07 2.48 -22.41
C GLN A 501 -43.11 1.37 -21.93
N THR A 502 -42.18 0.94 -22.78
CA THR A 502 -41.17 -0.07 -22.42
C THR A 502 -39.81 0.58 -22.18
N PRO A 503 -39.31 0.64 -20.95
CA PRO A 503 -38.02 1.24 -20.66
C PRO A 503 -36.87 0.42 -21.27
N SER A 504 -35.88 1.13 -21.82
CA SER A 504 -34.62 0.58 -22.34
C SER A 504 -33.51 0.74 -21.31
N TYR A 505 -32.57 -0.20 -21.27
CA TYR A 505 -31.51 -0.26 -20.26
C TYR A 505 -30.11 -0.39 -20.87
N ALA A 506 -29.09 0.04 -20.13
CA ALA A 506 -27.70 -0.40 -20.31
C ALA A 506 -27.00 -0.57 -18.97
N ILE A 507 -25.96 -1.41 -18.95
CA ILE A 507 -25.17 -1.69 -17.75
C ILE A 507 -23.82 -0.99 -17.86
N ILE A 508 -23.40 -0.28 -16.81
CA ILE A 508 -22.10 0.40 -16.77
C ILE A 508 -21.39 0.06 -15.47
N SER A 509 -20.09 -0.19 -15.54
CA SER A 509 -19.21 -0.37 -14.40
C SER A 509 -17.81 0.12 -14.75
N ASP A 510 -17.10 0.63 -13.75
CA ASP A 510 -15.67 0.91 -13.77
C ASP A 510 -14.85 -0.17 -13.05
N LEU A 511 -15.52 -1.28 -12.70
CA LEU A 511 -14.96 -2.48 -12.08
C LEU A 511 -14.23 -2.24 -10.76
N HIS A 512 -14.68 -1.27 -9.97
CA HIS A 512 -14.19 -1.11 -8.61
C HIS A 512 -15.18 -1.64 -7.57
N PHE A 513 -14.68 -2.49 -6.68
CA PHE A 513 -15.45 -3.06 -5.58
C PHE A 513 -14.60 -3.06 -4.32
N ARG A 514 -15.17 -2.68 -3.16
CA ARG A 514 -14.40 -2.45 -1.93
C ARG A 514 -13.92 -3.73 -1.23
N ASN A 515 -14.12 -4.91 -1.81
CA ASN A 515 -13.60 -6.15 -1.23
C ASN A 515 -12.06 -6.19 -1.34
N GLN A 516 -11.38 -5.52 -0.39
CA GLN A 516 -9.94 -5.27 -0.42
C GLN A 516 -9.10 -6.54 -0.22
N SER A 517 -9.68 -7.61 0.33
CA SER A 517 -9.03 -8.92 0.48
C SER A 517 -9.10 -9.78 -0.80
N ALA A 518 -10.02 -9.48 -1.73
CA ALA A 518 -10.16 -10.25 -2.96
C ALA A 518 -9.16 -9.76 -4.03
N MET A 519 -8.21 -10.63 -4.36
CA MET A 519 -7.16 -10.42 -5.38
C MET A 519 -7.71 -9.99 -6.74
N LEU A 520 -8.93 -10.43 -7.04
CA LEU A 520 -9.65 -10.17 -8.29
C LEU A 520 -10.93 -9.35 -8.05
N SER A 521 -10.87 -8.36 -7.15
CA SER A 521 -12.03 -7.52 -6.77
C SER A 521 -12.81 -6.97 -7.98
N SER A 522 -12.15 -6.60 -9.08
CA SER A 522 -12.83 -6.15 -10.31
C SER A 522 -13.75 -7.19 -10.95
N LEU A 523 -13.51 -8.49 -10.71
CA LEU A 523 -14.37 -9.59 -11.17
C LEU A 523 -15.61 -9.80 -10.26
N GLU A 524 -15.74 -9.09 -9.14
CA GLU A 524 -16.98 -9.08 -8.32
C GLU A 524 -18.20 -8.65 -9.15
N ILE A 525 -18.00 -7.90 -10.24
CA ILE A 525 -19.07 -7.53 -11.17
C ILE A 525 -19.91 -8.74 -11.59
N PHE A 526 -19.29 -9.90 -11.79
CA PHE A 526 -19.99 -11.12 -12.19
C PHE A 526 -20.92 -11.65 -11.08
N ARG A 527 -20.55 -11.47 -9.81
CA ARG A 527 -21.44 -11.76 -8.68
C ARG A 527 -22.64 -10.82 -8.67
N HIS A 528 -22.43 -9.53 -8.94
CA HIS A 528 -23.52 -8.56 -9.00
C HIS A 528 -24.48 -8.80 -10.17
N LEU A 529 -23.94 -9.14 -11.35
CA LEU A 529 -24.72 -9.57 -12.50
C LEU A 529 -25.51 -10.85 -12.21
N TYR A 530 -24.88 -11.84 -11.55
CA TYR A 530 -25.55 -13.07 -11.12
C TYR A 530 -26.72 -12.80 -10.16
N ARG A 531 -26.54 -11.88 -9.20
CA ARG A 531 -27.62 -11.47 -8.29
C ARG A 531 -28.80 -10.85 -9.05
N GLN A 532 -28.51 -10.07 -10.10
CA GLN A 532 -29.52 -9.44 -10.95
C GLN A 532 -29.95 -10.29 -12.16
N GLN A 533 -29.59 -11.59 -12.20
CA GLN A 533 -29.81 -12.46 -13.37
C GLN A 533 -31.27 -12.53 -13.83
N GLN A 534 -32.23 -12.52 -12.89
CA GLN A 534 -33.66 -12.60 -13.24
C GLN A 534 -34.12 -11.35 -13.98
N PHE A 535 -33.67 -10.18 -13.53
CA PHE A 535 -33.95 -8.91 -14.22
C PHE A 535 -33.33 -8.92 -15.62
N ILE A 536 -32.05 -9.29 -15.72
CA ILE A 536 -31.30 -9.33 -16.99
C ILE A 536 -31.95 -10.30 -17.98
N ARG A 537 -32.30 -11.52 -17.56
CA ARG A 537 -33.00 -12.50 -18.42
C ARG A 537 -34.35 -11.98 -18.92
N ASN A 538 -35.12 -11.32 -18.06
CA ASN A 538 -36.43 -10.78 -18.42
C ASN A 538 -36.34 -9.56 -19.35
N HIS A 539 -35.21 -8.86 -19.39
CA HIS A 539 -35.01 -7.62 -20.14
C HIS A 539 -33.87 -7.67 -21.16
N HIS A 540 -33.34 -8.86 -21.49
CA HIS A 540 -32.19 -9.00 -22.39
C HIS A 540 -32.37 -8.28 -23.73
N ASN A 541 -33.55 -8.40 -24.36
CA ASN A 541 -33.89 -7.68 -25.60
C ASN A 541 -34.03 -6.15 -25.45
N ARG A 542 -33.94 -5.64 -24.22
CA ARG A 542 -34.05 -4.22 -23.85
C ARG A 542 -32.77 -3.67 -23.24
N ILE A 543 -31.78 -4.53 -22.98
CA ILE A 543 -30.43 -4.13 -22.61
C ILE A 543 -29.68 -3.90 -23.92
N HIS A 544 -29.27 -2.67 -24.18
CA HIS A 544 -28.63 -2.30 -25.45
C HIS A 544 -27.14 -2.60 -25.46
N PHE A 545 -26.45 -2.36 -24.35
CA PHE A 545 -25.01 -2.58 -24.21
C PHE A 545 -24.58 -2.71 -22.75
N CYS A 546 -23.36 -3.20 -22.57
CA CYS A 546 -22.64 -3.24 -21.30
C CYS A 546 -21.27 -2.56 -21.47
N LEU A 547 -20.87 -1.71 -20.52
CA LEU A 547 -19.54 -1.08 -20.47
C LEU A 547 -18.84 -1.42 -19.14
N PRO A 548 -17.58 -1.90 -19.17
CA PRO A 548 -16.82 -2.34 -20.35
C PRO A 548 -17.51 -3.51 -21.06
N HIS A 549 -17.25 -3.69 -22.36
CA HIS A 549 -17.82 -4.81 -23.11
C HIS A 549 -17.03 -6.10 -22.93
N ARG A 550 -15.76 -6.00 -22.52
CA ARG A 550 -14.88 -7.14 -22.31
C ARG A 550 -13.86 -6.85 -21.20
N ILE A 551 -13.56 -7.87 -20.41
CA ILE A 551 -12.62 -7.81 -19.28
C ILE A 551 -11.53 -8.84 -19.52
N VAL A 552 -10.27 -8.41 -19.50
CA VAL A 552 -9.13 -9.29 -19.75
C VAL A 552 -8.20 -9.28 -18.54
N LEU A 553 -7.96 -10.44 -17.94
CA LEU A 553 -6.89 -10.64 -16.95
C LEU A 553 -5.61 -10.97 -17.72
N ARG A 554 -4.66 -10.04 -17.72
CA ARG A 554 -3.35 -10.19 -18.37
C ARG A 554 -2.29 -10.61 -17.38
N GLY A 555 -1.25 -11.25 -17.88
CA GLY A 555 -0.03 -11.58 -17.15
C GLY A 555 1.25 -11.27 -17.92
N LEU A 556 2.33 -11.05 -17.18
CA LEU A 556 3.68 -10.87 -17.69
C LEU A 556 4.68 -11.48 -16.72
N ILE A 557 5.71 -12.15 -17.25
CA ILE A 557 6.87 -12.57 -16.47
C ILE A 557 7.91 -11.44 -16.44
N VAL A 558 8.37 -11.09 -15.25
CA VAL A 558 9.28 -9.97 -15.01
C VAL A 558 10.42 -10.36 -14.08
N ARG A 559 11.48 -9.56 -14.11
CA ARG A 559 12.57 -9.60 -13.13
C ARG A 559 12.52 -8.33 -12.28
N PHE A 560 12.36 -8.47 -10.98
CA PHE A 560 12.46 -7.34 -10.05
C PHE A 560 13.90 -7.09 -9.63
N GLU A 561 14.23 -5.81 -9.39
CA GLU A 561 15.54 -5.45 -8.83
C GLU A 561 15.67 -5.90 -7.37
N HIS A 562 14.66 -5.56 -6.56
CA HIS A 562 14.75 -5.72 -5.11
C HIS A 562 13.47 -6.21 -4.41
N LEU A 563 12.28 -6.00 -4.98
CA LEU A 563 11.00 -6.38 -4.34
C LEU A 563 10.97 -7.87 -3.90
N TRP A 564 11.67 -8.74 -4.61
CA TRP A 564 11.82 -10.16 -4.27
C TRP A 564 12.36 -10.42 -2.86
N LYS A 565 13.17 -9.50 -2.30
CA LYS A 565 13.75 -9.60 -0.96
C LYS A 565 12.69 -9.70 0.14
N CYS A 566 11.47 -9.21 -0.10
CA CYS A 566 10.37 -9.31 0.85
C CYS A 566 9.78 -10.73 0.95
N TRP A 567 10.15 -11.65 0.03
CA TRP A 567 9.65 -13.03 -0.01
C TRP A 567 10.71 -14.11 -0.02
N ALA A 568 11.93 -13.78 -0.44
CA ALA A 568 12.96 -14.77 -0.61
C ALA A 568 13.52 -15.25 0.73
N PRO A 569 13.73 -16.57 0.88
CA PRO A 569 14.42 -17.10 2.05
C PRO A 569 15.82 -16.50 2.11
N VAL A 570 16.30 -16.26 3.32
CA VAL A 570 17.59 -15.63 3.57
C VAL A 570 18.68 -16.70 3.61
N SER A 571 18.41 -17.81 4.29
CA SER A 571 19.30 -18.93 4.60
C SER A 571 20.53 -18.52 5.40
N ASN A 572 21.45 -17.77 4.82
CA ASN A 572 22.59 -17.22 5.53
C ASN A 572 22.68 -15.71 5.34
N VAL A 573 22.91 -14.98 6.43
CA VAL A 573 23.18 -13.54 6.38
C VAL A 573 24.67 -13.33 6.41
N ARG A 574 25.22 -12.91 5.27
CA ARG A 574 26.59 -12.40 5.20
C ARG A 574 26.63 -10.95 5.68
N ILE A 575 27.42 -10.70 6.73
CA ILE A 575 27.68 -9.36 7.26
C ILE A 575 28.86 -8.72 6.55
N ASN A 576 29.95 -9.49 6.39
CA ASN A 576 31.15 -9.11 5.66
C ASN A 576 31.83 -10.37 5.11
N ASP A 577 32.99 -10.23 4.46
CA ASP A 577 33.70 -11.36 3.85
C ASP A 577 34.09 -12.49 4.81
N GLN A 578 34.08 -12.24 6.13
CA GLN A 578 34.54 -13.17 7.15
C GLN A 578 33.44 -13.64 8.12
N THR A 579 32.28 -12.97 8.11
CA THR A 579 31.21 -13.20 9.10
C THR A 579 29.90 -13.51 8.38
N GLU A 580 29.36 -14.68 8.68
CA GLU A 580 28.11 -15.17 8.13
C GLU A 580 27.34 -15.92 9.23
N PHE A 581 26.02 -15.71 9.30
CA PHE A 581 25.15 -16.36 10.27
C PHE A 581 24.06 -17.17 9.57
N ASN A 582 23.87 -18.41 10.03
CA ASN A 582 22.82 -19.28 9.53
C ASN A 582 21.47 -18.92 10.16
N LEU A 583 20.50 -18.53 9.33
CA LEU A 583 19.12 -18.21 9.72
C LEU A 583 18.10 -19.20 9.14
N PHE A 584 18.50 -20.42 8.74
CA PHE A 584 17.60 -21.39 8.12
C PHE A 584 16.34 -21.70 8.93
N GLU A 585 16.42 -21.74 10.27
CA GLU A 585 15.25 -21.94 11.14
C GLU A 585 14.23 -20.78 11.05
N TYR A 586 14.68 -19.56 10.70
CA TYR A 586 13.79 -18.42 10.43
C TYR A 586 13.02 -18.65 9.12
N ASP A 587 13.73 -19.02 8.04
CA ASP A 587 13.11 -19.33 6.75
C ASP A 587 12.04 -20.41 6.90
N LEU A 588 12.36 -21.50 7.62
CA LEU A 588 11.41 -22.59 7.87
C LEU A 588 10.15 -22.11 8.59
N LEU A 589 10.31 -21.27 9.62
CA LEU A 589 9.18 -20.75 10.39
C LEU A 589 8.30 -19.83 9.55
N ILE A 590 8.90 -18.85 8.87
CA ILE A 590 8.18 -17.86 8.06
C ILE A 590 7.53 -18.52 6.86
N MET A 591 8.26 -19.32 6.07
CA MET A 591 7.70 -19.97 4.89
C MET A 591 6.56 -20.92 5.24
N ASN A 592 6.66 -21.64 6.36
CA ASN A 592 5.56 -22.48 6.81
C ASN A 592 4.33 -21.65 7.18
N ALA A 593 4.50 -20.55 7.91
CA ALA A 593 3.39 -19.67 8.26
C ALA A 593 2.71 -19.09 7.03
N ARG A 594 3.48 -18.51 6.10
CA ARG A 594 2.97 -17.94 4.84
C ARG A 594 2.18 -18.94 4.01
N ARG A 595 2.67 -20.19 3.87
CA ARG A 595 1.94 -21.24 3.14
C ARG A 595 0.55 -21.55 3.71
N ASN A 596 0.31 -21.26 4.99
CA ASN A 596 -0.97 -21.52 5.65
C ASN A 596 -1.95 -20.34 5.54
N VAL A 597 -1.46 -19.10 5.41
CA VAL A 597 -2.30 -17.89 5.56
C VAL A 597 -2.18 -16.89 4.42
N ASP A 598 -1.03 -16.80 3.77
CA ASP A 598 -0.82 -15.83 2.70
C ASP A 598 -1.46 -16.33 1.40
N TRP A 599 -2.03 -15.38 0.67
CA TRP A 599 -2.39 -15.61 -0.72
C TRP A 599 -1.13 -15.77 -1.57
N GLN A 600 -1.22 -16.56 -2.64
CA GLN A 600 -0.06 -16.81 -3.50
C GLN A 600 0.41 -15.56 -4.25
N PHE A 601 -0.54 -14.71 -4.66
CA PHE A 601 -0.22 -13.39 -5.20
C PHE A 601 -0.26 -12.37 -4.04
N ASP A 602 0.53 -11.33 -4.15
CA ASP A 602 0.39 -10.14 -3.33
C ASP A 602 -0.11 -8.98 -4.19
N ARG A 603 -0.67 -7.95 -3.56
CA ARG A 603 -1.17 -6.75 -4.23
C ARG A 603 -0.25 -5.58 -3.91
N ARG A 604 0.42 -5.03 -4.93
CA ARG A 604 1.44 -3.99 -4.77
C ARG A 604 1.27 -2.85 -5.76
N SER A 605 1.64 -1.64 -5.34
CA SER A 605 1.78 -0.46 -6.21
C SER A 605 3.07 -0.59 -7.01
N LEU A 606 3.06 -1.30 -8.14
CA LEU A 606 4.32 -1.70 -8.80
C LEU A 606 5.12 -0.53 -9.38
N TRP A 607 4.52 0.66 -9.52
CA TRP A 607 5.27 1.86 -9.91
C TRP A 607 6.39 2.22 -8.92
N GLU A 608 6.28 1.75 -7.68
CA GLU A 608 7.25 1.94 -6.61
C GLU A 608 8.48 1.00 -6.71
N TYR A 609 8.45 0.02 -7.62
CA TYR A 609 9.50 -1.00 -7.71
C TYR A 609 9.96 -1.18 -9.15
N ARG A 610 11.29 -1.26 -9.34
CA ARG A 610 11.86 -1.48 -10.66
C ARG A 610 11.74 -2.93 -11.07
N CYS A 611 11.25 -3.13 -12.28
CA CYS A 611 11.27 -4.42 -12.93
C CYS A 611 11.43 -4.29 -14.45
N TRP A 612 11.88 -5.39 -15.04
CA TRP A 612 12.09 -5.53 -16.48
C TRP A 612 11.32 -6.74 -16.99
N PRO A 613 10.78 -6.67 -18.21
CA PRO A 613 10.09 -7.81 -18.79
C PRO A 613 11.11 -8.92 -19.10
N LEU A 614 10.73 -10.16 -18.81
CA LEU A 614 11.48 -11.36 -19.21
C LEU A 614 10.91 -11.99 -20.49
N ALA A 615 9.76 -11.50 -20.95
CA ALA A 615 9.13 -11.87 -22.21
C ALA A 615 8.80 -10.62 -23.05
N ASN A 616 8.80 -10.76 -24.37
CA ASN A 616 8.50 -9.67 -25.30
C ASN A 616 6.99 -9.37 -25.43
N GLU A 617 6.15 -10.26 -24.92
CA GLU A 617 4.70 -10.19 -25.03
C GLU A 617 4.02 -10.49 -23.69
N THR A 618 2.83 -9.90 -23.51
CA THR A 618 1.92 -10.23 -22.41
C THR A 618 1.03 -11.39 -22.82
N PHE A 619 0.48 -12.13 -21.85
CA PHE A 619 -0.45 -13.22 -22.12
C PHE A 619 -1.81 -13.01 -21.45
N ASP A 620 -2.85 -13.51 -22.10
CA ASP A 620 -4.22 -13.44 -21.58
C ASP A 620 -4.52 -14.70 -20.75
N ILE A 621 -4.76 -14.51 -19.46
CA ILE A 621 -5.13 -15.56 -18.51
C ILE A 621 -6.64 -15.83 -18.59
N LEU A 622 -7.43 -14.76 -18.65
CA LEU A 622 -8.89 -14.81 -18.72
C LEU A 622 -9.36 -13.71 -19.67
N ASP A 623 -10.30 -14.03 -20.56
CA ASP A 623 -10.96 -13.09 -21.45
C ASP A 623 -12.47 -13.36 -21.38
N ILE A 624 -13.22 -12.43 -20.76
CA ILE A 624 -14.67 -12.58 -20.55
C ILE A 624 -15.39 -11.40 -21.22
N SER A 625 -16.37 -11.75 -22.06
CA SER A 625 -17.35 -10.80 -22.59
C SER A 625 -18.39 -10.44 -21.54
N MET A 626 -18.72 -9.15 -21.47
CA MET A 626 -19.78 -8.59 -20.63
C MET A 626 -21.13 -8.50 -21.35
N ASP A 627 -21.23 -9.07 -22.56
CA ASP A 627 -22.43 -9.00 -23.39
C ASP A 627 -23.63 -9.71 -22.75
N CYS A 628 -24.53 -8.91 -22.18
CA CYS A 628 -25.79 -9.37 -21.58
C CYS A 628 -26.97 -9.31 -22.56
N THR A 629 -26.75 -8.94 -23.83
CA THR A 629 -27.81 -8.81 -24.84
C THR A 629 -28.35 -10.18 -25.26
N ASN A 630 -27.49 -11.21 -25.29
CA ASN A 630 -27.86 -12.60 -25.57
C ASN A 630 -28.15 -13.38 -24.27
N GLY A 631 -29.20 -12.95 -23.56
CA GLY A 631 -29.47 -13.32 -22.16
C GLY A 631 -29.70 -14.80 -21.83
N LYS A 632 -29.77 -15.71 -22.81
CA LYS A 632 -29.77 -17.17 -22.54
C LYS A 632 -28.36 -17.73 -22.43
N LYS A 633 -27.52 -17.52 -23.43
CA LYS A 633 -26.18 -18.13 -23.51
C LYS A 633 -25.20 -17.51 -22.49
N SER A 634 -25.11 -16.18 -22.43
CA SER A 634 -24.18 -15.51 -21.52
C SER A 634 -24.56 -15.71 -20.06
N MET A 635 -25.87 -15.78 -19.77
CA MET A 635 -26.32 -16.03 -18.41
C MET A 635 -26.10 -17.49 -17.99
N GLU A 636 -26.32 -18.48 -18.87
CA GLU A 636 -26.02 -19.90 -18.58
C GLU A 636 -24.54 -20.10 -18.24
N GLU A 637 -23.62 -19.52 -19.03
CA GLU A 637 -22.18 -19.53 -18.76
C GLU A 637 -21.85 -18.88 -17.41
N LEU A 638 -22.42 -17.71 -17.12
CA LEU A 638 -22.23 -16.99 -15.86
C LEU A 638 -22.77 -17.77 -14.65
N ASN A 639 -23.92 -18.43 -14.75
CA ASN A 639 -24.41 -19.27 -13.65
C ASN A 639 -23.53 -20.48 -13.45
N SER A 640 -23.02 -21.10 -14.52
CA SER A 640 -22.08 -22.21 -14.40
C SER A 640 -20.88 -21.75 -13.58
N LEU A 641 -20.23 -20.65 -13.99
CA LEU A 641 -19.06 -20.08 -13.31
C LEU A 641 -19.29 -19.70 -11.84
N MET A 642 -20.50 -19.29 -11.47
CA MET A 642 -20.82 -18.81 -10.13
C MET A 642 -21.39 -19.90 -9.20
N THR A 643 -22.04 -20.93 -9.73
CA THR A 643 -22.71 -21.98 -8.94
C THR A 643 -21.88 -23.24 -8.80
N THR A 644 -21.10 -23.60 -9.80
CA THR A 644 -20.20 -24.74 -9.71
C THR A 644 -18.92 -24.28 -9.00
N ASN A 645 -18.37 -25.13 -8.13
CA ASN A 645 -16.98 -24.96 -7.63
C ASN A 645 -15.96 -25.28 -8.74
N GLU A 646 -16.35 -25.21 -10.01
CA GLU A 646 -15.49 -25.53 -11.15
C GLU A 646 -14.36 -24.52 -11.23
N LYS A 647 -13.17 -25.06 -11.48
CA LYS A 647 -11.98 -24.27 -11.68
C LYS A 647 -11.86 -23.98 -13.17
N ILE A 648 -11.65 -22.71 -13.51
CA ILE A 648 -11.17 -22.35 -14.85
C ILE A 648 -9.68 -22.65 -14.85
N GLU A 649 -9.24 -23.59 -15.69
CA GLU A 649 -7.83 -23.89 -15.90
C GLU A 649 -7.35 -23.26 -17.20
N LYS A 650 -6.27 -22.47 -17.12
CA LYS A 650 -5.61 -21.88 -18.28
C LYS A 650 -4.13 -22.26 -18.24
N ILE A 651 -3.65 -22.87 -19.32
CA ILE A 651 -2.22 -23.12 -19.51
C ILE A 651 -1.69 -22.07 -20.49
N VAL A 652 -0.62 -21.40 -20.11
CA VAL A 652 0.11 -20.44 -20.93
C VAL A 652 1.52 -20.96 -21.14
N GLU A 653 1.98 -21.00 -22.39
CA GLU A 653 3.39 -21.30 -22.70
C GLU A 653 4.14 -20.01 -22.98
N PHE A 654 5.35 -19.86 -22.45
CA PHE A 654 6.22 -18.74 -22.79
C PHE A 654 7.59 -19.23 -23.26
N ASN A 655 8.13 -18.55 -24.28
CA ASN A 655 9.45 -18.83 -24.82
C ASN A 655 10.52 -18.21 -23.89
N VAL A 656 11.47 -19.03 -23.45
CA VAL A 656 12.57 -18.66 -22.53
C VAL A 656 13.93 -18.62 -23.20
N GLU A 657 14.02 -18.70 -24.53
CA GLU A 657 15.29 -18.65 -25.28
C GLU A 657 16.16 -17.44 -24.89
N GLN A 658 15.55 -16.29 -24.58
CA GLN A 658 16.29 -15.09 -24.16
C GLN A 658 16.87 -15.21 -22.74
N LEU A 659 16.26 -16.02 -21.87
CA LEU A 659 16.72 -16.28 -20.50
C LEU A 659 17.95 -17.19 -20.49
N LYS A 660 18.09 -18.10 -21.46
CA LYS A 660 19.22 -19.04 -21.55
C LYS A 660 20.59 -18.36 -21.64
N SER A 661 20.65 -17.12 -22.16
CA SER A 661 21.88 -16.35 -22.30
C SER A 661 22.27 -15.54 -21.05
N ARG A 662 21.33 -15.34 -20.12
CA ARG A 662 21.48 -14.48 -18.94
C ARG A 662 21.32 -15.36 -17.71
N LYS A 663 22.37 -15.59 -16.92
CA LYS A 663 22.26 -16.26 -15.62
C LYS A 663 21.38 -15.44 -14.68
N ILE A 664 20.07 -15.64 -14.75
CA ILE A 664 19.07 -14.90 -13.96
C ILE A 664 18.88 -15.67 -12.65
N ASP A 665 18.99 -14.94 -11.54
CA ASP A 665 18.66 -15.50 -10.22
C ASP A 665 17.15 -15.76 -10.16
N PRO A 666 16.70 -17.02 -9.94
CA PRO A 666 15.29 -17.37 -9.89
C PRO A 666 14.51 -16.65 -8.77
N ASN A 667 15.18 -16.19 -7.71
CA ASN A 667 14.51 -15.40 -6.66
C ASN A 667 13.97 -14.07 -7.21
N THR A 668 14.64 -13.50 -8.22
CA THR A 668 14.28 -12.20 -8.80
C THR A 668 13.10 -12.29 -9.77
N VAL A 669 12.70 -13.51 -10.16
CA VAL A 669 11.67 -13.76 -11.16
C VAL A 669 10.29 -13.74 -10.53
N ALA A 670 9.37 -13.00 -11.15
CA ALA A 670 7.99 -12.88 -10.72
C ALA A 670 7.01 -12.91 -11.89
N ILE A 671 5.77 -13.26 -11.59
CA ILE A 671 4.63 -13.17 -12.50
C ILE A 671 3.75 -12.05 -11.99
N VAL A 672 3.51 -11.07 -12.87
CA VAL A 672 2.66 -9.92 -12.58
C VAL A 672 1.37 -10.04 -13.37
N CYS A 673 0.23 -9.82 -12.72
CA CYS A 673 -1.09 -9.84 -13.34
C CYS A 673 -1.86 -8.54 -13.09
N TRP A 674 -2.67 -8.13 -14.06
CA TRP A 674 -3.54 -6.95 -13.97
C TRP A 674 -4.78 -7.12 -14.85
N ILE A 675 -5.77 -6.24 -14.67
CA ILE A 675 -7.03 -6.29 -15.40
C ILE A 675 -7.11 -5.13 -16.38
N ASP A 676 -7.42 -5.44 -17.63
CA ASP A 676 -7.74 -4.47 -18.67
C ASP A 676 -9.25 -4.43 -18.92
N GLN A 677 -9.79 -3.22 -19.01
CA GLN A 677 -11.19 -2.97 -19.32
C GLN A 677 -11.29 -2.51 -20.78
N HIS A 678 -11.90 -3.32 -21.63
CA HIS A 678 -12.14 -2.95 -23.02
C HIS A 678 -13.47 -2.18 -23.12
N ILE A 679 -13.38 -0.89 -23.43
CA ILE A 679 -14.53 0.01 -23.60
C ILE A 679 -15.12 -0.14 -25.01
N ASP A 680 -14.26 -0.39 -25.99
CA ASP A 680 -14.57 -0.85 -27.35
C ASP A 680 -13.37 -1.68 -27.88
N ASP A 681 -13.31 -1.95 -29.19
CA ASP A 681 -12.23 -2.76 -29.77
C ASP A 681 -10.87 -2.02 -29.80
N ASN A 682 -10.88 -0.69 -29.74
CA ASN A 682 -9.71 0.18 -29.84
C ASN A 682 -9.36 0.89 -28.51
N THR A 683 -10.32 1.03 -27.60
CA THR A 683 -10.19 1.77 -26.34
C THR A 683 -10.06 0.81 -25.16
N ILE A 684 -8.88 0.81 -24.53
CA ILE A 684 -8.56 0.00 -23.36
C ILE A 684 -8.26 0.93 -22.19
N ILE A 685 -8.92 0.69 -21.06
CA ILE A 685 -8.53 1.24 -19.76
C ILE A 685 -7.71 0.16 -19.07
N THR A 686 -6.38 0.29 -19.15
CA THR A 686 -5.48 -0.71 -18.58
C THR A 686 -5.29 -0.54 -17.08
N GLY A 687 -5.14 -1.66 -16.38
CA GLY A 687 -4.69 -1.72 -14.99
C GLY A 687 -3.17 -1.92 -14.82
N GLY A 688 -2.43 -1.99 -15.93
CA GLY A 688 -1.02 -2.34 -15.98
C GLY A 688 -0.11 -1.15 -16.27
N PHE A 689 0.25 -0.95 -17.53
CA PHE A 689 1.32 -0.03 -17.94
C PHE A 689 0.86 1.44 -18.04
N GLU A 690 1.74 2.40 -17.68
CA GLU A 690 1.47 3.87 -17.73
C GLU A 690 1.36 4.40 -19.17
N ASN A 691 1.96 3.71 -20.14
CA ASN A 691 1.86 3.98 -21.57
C ASN A 691 1.39 2.71 -22.30
N ASN A 692 0.75 2.83 -23.46
CA ASN A 692 0.42 1.70 -24.35
C ASN A 692 1.71 1.04 -24.91
N MET A 693 2.54 0.45 -24.04
CA MET A 693 3.69 -0.38 -24.39
C MET A 693 3.24 -1.76 -24.91
N THR A 694 2.11 -1.80 -25.61
CA THR A 694 1.51 -3.02 -26.17
C THR A 694 2.21 -3.48 -27.44
N GLU A 695 3.03 -2.64 -28.09
CA GLU A 695 3.55 -2.94 -29.43
C GLU A 695 4.91 -3.68 -29.46
N SER A 696 5.72 -3.64 -28.39
CA SER A 696 6.78 -4.65 -28.12
C SER A 696 7.48 -4.38 -26.79
N LEU A 697 7.40 -5.32 -25.84
CA LEU A 697 8.21 -5.24 -24.62
C LEU A 697 9.66 -5.60 -24.98
N THR A 698 10.62 -4.79 -24.52
CA THR A 698 12.05 -5.05 -24.73
C THR A 698 12.70 -5.45 -23.40
N PRO A 699 13.45 -6.56 -23.33
CA PRO A 699 13.99 -7.12 -22.07
C PRO A 699 14.91 -6.22 -21.24
N ASN A 700 15.29 -5.06 -21.76
CA ASN A 700 16.18 -4.10 -21.11
C ASN A 700 15.49 -2.78 -20.75
N THR A 701 14.23 -2.61 -21.14
CA THR A 701 13.47 -1.39 -20.84
C THR A 701 12.70 -1.59 -19.54
N GLU A 702 12.90 -0.69 -18.59
CA GLU A 702 12.19 -0.71 -17.31
C GLU A 702 10.68 -0.51 -17.54
N ILE A 703 9.87 -1.34 -16.89
CA ILE A 703 8.42 -1.22 -16.97
C ILE A 703 7.95 -0.03 -16.13
N LYS A 704 7.05 0.78 -16.70
CA LYS A 704 6.35 1.84 -15.98
C LYS A 704 4.90 1.43 -15.77
N TRP A 705 4.53 1.26 -14.51
CA TRP A 705 3.20 0.86 -14.08
C TRP A 705 2.33 2.09 -13.79
N ILE A 706 1.03 1.97 -14.00
CA ILE A 706 0.09 3.00 -13.55
C ILE A 706 0.16 3.15 -12.02
N ARG A 707 -0.03 4.38 -11.55
CA ARG A 707 0.11 4.70 -10.12
C ARG A 707 -1.19 4.55 -9.33
N ASP A 708 -2.33 4.65 -10.03
CA ASP A 708 -3.66 4.72 -9.42
C ASP A 708 -4.34 3.34 -9.29
N GLN A 709 -3.61 2.26 -9.56
CA GLN A 709 -4.01 0.89 -9.24
C GLN A 709 -2.81 0.09 -8.76
N GLN A 710 -3.11 -0.94 -7.97
CA GLN A 710 -2.15 -1.94 -7.57
C GLN A 710 -2.30 -3.17 -8.47
N GLN A 711 -1.17 -3.79 -8.79
CA GLN A 711 -1.10 -5.00 -9.60
C GLN A 711 -0.88 -6.22 -8.70
N LEU A 712 -1.18 -7.41 -9.22
CA LEU A 712 -0.91 -8.67 -8.54
C LEU A 712 0.49 -9.14 -8.89
N VAL A 713 1.25 -9.61 -7.91
CA VAL A 713 2.60 -10.15 -8.11
C VAL A 713 2.79 -11.43 -7.33
N THR A 714 3.40 -12.45 -7.94
CA THR A 714 3.84 -13.67 -7.24
C THR A 714 5.27 -13.99 -7.64
N PHE A 715 6.10 -14.40 -6.68
CA PHE A 715 7.50 -14.77 -6.92
C PHE A 715 7.64 -16.28 -7.09
N LEU A 716 8.71 -16.74 -7.74
CA LEU A 716 8.95 -18.18 -7.83
C LEU A 716 9.12 -18.85 -6.45
N THR A 717 9.63 -18.11 -5.47
CA THR A 717 9.77 -18.55 -4.07
C THR A 717 8.44 -18.83 -3.38
N THR A 718 7.37 -18.15 -3.80
CA THR A 718 6.02 -18.30 -3.24
C THR A 718 5.22 -19.43 -3.90
N ILE A 719 5.72 -19.96 -5.03
CA ILE A 719 5.12 -21.12 -5.71
C ILE A 719 5.69 -22.40 -5.09
N PRO A 720 4.85 -23.39 -4.72
CA PRO A 720 5.33 -24.69 -4.26
C PRO A 720 6.32 -25.31 -5.26
N ASN A 721 7.55 -25.56 -4.83
CA ASN A 721 8.65 -26.07 -5.66
C ASN A 721 8.96 -25.20 -6.90
N GLY A 722 8.56 -23.93 -6.92
CA GLY A 722 8.68 -23.06 -8.10
C GLY A 722 10.12 -22.88 -8.59
N ILE A 723 11.08 -22.71 -7.68
CA ILE A 723 12.52 -22.61 -8.04
C ILE A 723 13.03 -23.94 -8.61
N GLU A 724 12.68 -25.06 -8.00
CA GLU A 724 13.12 -26.39 -8.47
C GLU A 724 12.53 -26.68 -9.86
N GLN A 725 11.24 -26.42 -10.04
CA GLN A 725 10.56 -26.55 -11.33
C GLN A 725 11.17 -25.60 -12.37
N TRP A 726 11.50 -24.36 -12.00
CA TRP A 726 12.19 -23.42 -12.87
C TRP A 726 13.54 -23.95 -13.33
N ASN A 727 14.38 -24.39 -12.39
CA ASN A 727 15.72 -24.90 -12.68
C ASN A 727 15.66 -26.18 -13.54
N ASN A 728 14.72 -27.09 -13.28
CA ASN A 728 14.52 -28.29 -14.09
C ASN A 728 14.12 -27.96 -15.55
N ASN A 729 13.46 -26.81 -15.77
CA ASN A 729 13.07 -26.33 -17.08
C ASN A 729 14.12 -25.43 -17.77
N GLU A 730 15.30 -25.18 -17.18
CA GLU A 730 16.36 -24.38 -17.84
C GLU A 730 16.80 -24.97 -19.19
N SER A 731 16.65 -26.29 -19.36
CA SER A 731 16.93 -26.99 -20.63
C SER A 731 15.82 -26.82 -21.68
N ALA A 732 14.60 -26.48 -21.27
CA ALA A 732 13.44 -26.36 -22.15
C ALA A 732 13.43 -25.00 -22.90
N ASP A 733 12.96 -24.99 -24.15
CA ASP A 733 12.75 -23.74 -24.92
C ASP A 733 11.52 -22.97 -24.44
N LYS A 734 10.63 -23.63 -23.70
CA LYS A 734 9.38 -23.07 -23.21
C LYS A 734 9.08 -23.54 -21.80
N ILE A 735 8.53 -22.64 -20.98
CA ILE A 735 7.97 -22.96 -19.67
C ILE A 735 6.45 -22.82 -19.75
N GLN A 736 5.73 -23.72 -19.08
CA GLN A 736 4.28 -23.71 -19.01
C GLN A 736 3.81 -23.25 -17.64
N LEU A 737 2.99 -22.20 -17.60
CA LEU A 737 2.31 -21.73 -16.40
C LEU A 737 0.86 -22.21 -16.42
N LYS A 738 0.44 -22.93 -15.38
CA LYS A 738 -0.95 -23.35 -15.20
C LYS A 738 -1.61 -22.42 -14.20
N PHE A 739 -2.60 -21.65 -14.65
CA PHE A 739 -3.46 -20.82 -13.81
C PHE A 739 -4.76 -21.55 -13.49
N GLU A 740 -5.14 -21.55 -12.22
CA GLU A 740 -6.43 -22.04 -11.72
C GLU A 740 -7.20 -20.88 -11.12
N ILE A 741 -8.33 -20.50 -11.74
CA ILE A 741 -9.19 -19.41 -11.28
C ILE A 741 -10.50 -20.00 -10.76
N LYS A 742 -10.89 -19.60 -9.55
CA LYS A 742 -12.21 -19.90 -8.98
C LYS A 742 -13.02 -18.61 -8.91
N MET A 743 -13.97 -18.44 -9.82
CA MET A 743 -14.78 -17.22 -9.91
C MET A 743 -15.65 -17.02 -8.66
N ASN A 744 -16.21 -18.10 -8.11
CA ASN A 744 -17.03 -18.02 -6.91
C ASN A 744 -16.26 -17.64 -5.63
N LYS A 745 -14.94 -17.89 -5.56
CA LYS A 745 -14.06 -17.48 -4.46
C LYS A 745 -13.18 -16.27 -4.80
N LEU A 746 -13.21 -15.81 -6.05
CA LEU A 746 -12.33 -14.77 -6.60
C LEU A 746 -10.84 -14.99 -6.28
N SER A 747 -10.44 -16.26 -6.34
CA SER A 747 -9.06 -16.68 -6.07
C SER A 747 -8.37 -17.12 -7.36
N ILE A 748 -7.11 -16.75 -7.49
CA ILE A 748 -6.21 -17.25 -8.53
C ILE A 748 -5.05 -18.02 -7.89
N ARG A 749 -4.71 -19.14 -8.49
CA ARG A 749 -3.49 -19.89 -8.19
C ARG A 749 -2.71 -20.16 -9.47
N MET A 750 -1.42 -20.31 -9.33
CA MET A 750 -0.51 -20.60 -10.42
C MET A 750 0.47 -21.71 -10.02
N ASP A 751 0.78 -22.60 -10.94
CA ASP A 751 1.80 -23.64 -10.80
C ASP A 751 2.65 -23.70 -12.08
N ILE A 752 3.89 -24.21 -11.99
CA ILE A 752 4.75 -24.43 -13.15
C ILE A 752 4.57 -25.87 -13.60
N ASN A 753 4.03 -26.04 -14.80
CA ASN A 753 3.75 -27.36 -15.34
C ASN A 753 4.99 -27.93 -16.03
N ASN A 754 5.59 -28.98 -15.45
CA ASN A 754 6.70 -29.69 -16.07
C ASN A 754 6.16 -30.62 -17.17
N ARG A 755 6.63 -30.45 -18.41
CA ARG A 755 6.46 -31.47 -19.44
C ARG A 755 7.24 -32.71 -18.99
N LYS A 756 6.53 -33.76 -18.55
CA LYS A 756 7.12 -35.09 -18.41
C LYS A 756 7.42 -35.70 -19.77
#